data_AF-A0AAE0ELD0-F1
#
_entry.id   AF-A0AAE0ELD0-F1
#
_cell.length_a   1.000
_cell.length_b   1.000
_cell.length_c   1.000
_cell.angle_alpha   90.00
_cell.angle_beta   90.00
_cell.angle_gamma   90.00
#
_symmetry.space_group_name_H-M   'P 1'
#
loop_
_entity.id
_entity.type
_entity.pdbx_description
1 polymer ?
#
loop_
_entity_poly.entity_id
_entity_poly.type
_entity_poly.pdbx_seq_one_letter_code
_entity_poly.pdbx_strand_id
1 'polypeptide(L)'
;MESLLDGFRGLALERKTRPEWDDSLQTSEHTLISHTHGRERRAERSIEKKELQEAIKYGRKEHANPGRNGDSRWKYTHRGVVYITDSTSRHEITCWRLDDTEVPTVQAANSTYGAHVVFVVDNSGSMRKNDVPGYDTRTAAVYDCLARDLVQPQLKGTIPGDVHVSLITMEDKAKVVMEKVAVNEQLLKFLAKQSSKRARSHGNYLPSLDVLTELFIRHDSFNEKQLFVIFLSDGAPSDHIHLTCPHGVQVWQADPHQPVSAGGKAQLRQCVGRAACRQLLKASVQRECLQRLSRLGDLLGRDRLRFHTVAFGSPDENYETLKLMATHLPRGSFQKLGLSAGSLKTALTSLTSTLTSMRTEAASKMLTLRNEKQQVATGRDLAQYDIYTGPHFYSKRRWDLQQEKFIKVPLGEGVVGVATGDYTFAEGGERYVYYCTELNSSAEAVGSKLIAKESKYEEHLRHTVKENGSIVEDLKDHDSAFSYYARFCRVLAEAQSLAELFNRRLNSPRPEWSLHFLDTVLYTVWDDSGRYPSALAYFTAELELEGKFTKWNNNGGNVRRSQPASSPAPPNKDKPAFSLSAITEDEEGSDEANTVGADAIQVEDVPQAFSHFTHSVTNGKRLVCDVQGVWNSVDGFMLTDPVIHYRSAQPGTSRRKYGATDKGLQGMRLFFSTHKCNAMCRRLGLELPTDMM
;
A
#
# COMPACT_ATOMS: atom_id res chain seq x y z
N MET A 1 -53.64 26.83 34.92
CA MET A 1 -53.28 26.65 33.50
C MET A 1 -51.76 26.44 33.40
N GLU A 2 -51.19 25.26 33.65
CA GLU A 2 -51.73 23.88 33.68
C GLU A 2 -52.37 23.42 32.37
N SER A 3 -52.23 22.11 32.12
CA SER A 3 -52.42 21.44 30.83
C SER A 3 -51.33 21.86 29.80
N LEU A 4 -50.59 20.97 29.13
CA LEU A 4 -50.61 19.50 29.16
C LEU A 4 -49.22 18.91 29.53
N LEU A 5 -49.18 18.19 30.65
CA LEU A 5 -48.17 17.17 30.96
C LEU A 5 -48.91 15.85 31.21
N ASP A 6 -49.28 15.15 30.14
CA ASP A 6 -49.65 13.74 30.21
C ASP A 6 -49.40 13.07 28.84
N GLY A 7 -49.12 11.77 28.82
CA GLY A 7 -48.84 11.01 27.59
C GLY A 7 -47.68 10.02 27.62
N PHE A 8 -46.96 9.86 28.75
CA PHE A 8 -45.87 8.88 28.89
C PHE A 8 -46.25 7.72 29.82
N ARG A 9 -47.03 6.76 29.33
CA ARG A 9 -47.16 5.42 29.95
C ARG A 9 -47.63 4.32 28.98
N GLY A 10 -46.68 3.49 28.56
CA GLY A 10 -46.91 2.06 28.27
C GLY A 10 -47.54 1.67 26.93
N LEU A 11 -46.69 1.39 25.94
CA LEU A 11 -46.89 0.25 25.04
C LEU A 11 -45.68 -0.69 25.12
N ALA A 12 -45.89 -1.96 24.78
CA ALA A 12 -45.04 -3.05 25.25
C ALA A 12 -43.74 -3.27 24.45
N LEU A 13 -42.79 -3.97 25.10
CA LEU A 13 -41.64 -4.62 24.46
C LEU A 13 -42.11 -5.79 23.58
N GLU A 14 -42.68 -5.49 22.42
CA GLU A 14 -42.93 -6.49 21.39
C GLU A 14 -41.61 -7.03 20.83
N ARG A 15 -41.36 -8.33 21.01
CA ARG A 15 -40.27 -9.05 20.34
C ARG A 15 -40.58 -9.18 18.85
N LYS A 16 -40.24 -8.17 18.04
CA LYS A 16 -40.28 -8.29 16.58
C LYS A 16 -39.23 -9.29 16.10
N THR A 17 -39.71 -10.47 15.68
CA THR A 17 -38.90 -11.51 15.03
C THR A 17 -38.51 -11.08 13.62
N ARG A 18 -37.20 -11.16 13.30
CA ARG A 18 -36.57 -11.02 11.97
C ARG A 18 -37.11 -9.91 11.03
N PRO A 19 -36.27 -8.94 10.63
CA PRO A 19 -36.46 -8.28 9.34
C PRO A 19 -36.49 -9.32 8.21
N GLU A 20 -37.36 -9.11 7.23
CA GLU A 20 -37.22 -9.77 5.93
C GLU A 20 -36.01 -9.18 5.17
N TRP A 21 -35.65 -9.76 4.03
CA TRP A 21 -34.46 -9.32 3.30
C TRP A 21 -34.75 -8.00 2.58
N ASP A 22 -33.94 -6.99 2.86
CA ASP A 22 -34.12 -5.64 2.34
C ASP A 22 -33.53 -5.50 0.93
N ASP A 23 -34.41 -5.38 -0.06
CA ASP A 23 -34.06 -5.18 -1.48
C ASP A 23 -33.48 -3.78 -1.76
N SER A 24 -33.49 -2.83 -0.82
CA SER A 24 -32.93 -1.49 -1.02
C SER A 24 -31.40 -1.44 -0.90
N LEU A 25 -30.79 -2.33 -0.11
CA LEU A 25 -29.34 -2.39 0.12
C LEU A 25 -28.55 -2.49 -1.21
N GLN A 26 -27.48 -1.70 -1.37
CA GLN A 26 -26.62 -1.84 -2.54
C GLN A 26 -25.92 -3.20 -2.53
N THR A 27 -25.68 -3.76 -3.71
CA THR A 27 -25.19 -5.13 -3.83
C THR A 27 -23.88 -5.37 -3.08
N SER A 28 -22.98 -4.39 -3.08
CA SER A 28 -21.71 -4.39 -2.33
C SER A 28 -21.86 -4.51 -0.81
N GLU A 29 -23.02 -4.20 -0.24
CA GLU A 29 -23.28 -4.15 1.21
C GLU A 29 -23.68 -5.51 1.77
N HIS A 30 -24.13 -6.46 0.93
CA HIS A 30 -24.42 -7.83 1.37
C HIS A 30 -23.15 -8.51 1.87
N THR A 31 -23.08 -8.74 3.19
CA THR A 31 -21.86 -9.16 3.88
C THR A 31 -21.46 -10.59 3.53
N LEU A 32 -20.56 -10.73 2.55
CA LEU A 32 -19.99 -12.03 2.14
C LEU A 32 -18.74 -12.36 2.99
N ILE A 33 -18.80 -13.44 3.76
CA ILE A 33 -17.68 -13.99 4.53
C ILE A 33 -17.08 -15.17 3.77
N SER A 34 -15.94 -14.92 3.11
CA SER A 34 -15.24 -15.93 2.32
C SER A 34 -14.19 -16.68 3.14
N HIS A 35 -14.45 -17.94 3.46
CA HIS A 35 -13.42 -18.86 3.98
C HIS A 35 -12.32 -19.09 2.93
N THR A 36 -11.14 -19.55 3.37
CA THR A 36 -9.94 -19.68 2.52
C THR A 36 -10.21 -20.45 1.23
N HIS A 37 -10.91 -21.59 1.31
CA HIS A 37 -11.27 -22.37 0.12
C HIS A 37 -12.16 -21.62 -0.88
N GLY A 38 -13.11 -20.80 -0.41
CA GLY A 38 -13.93 -19.95 -1.29
C GLY A 38 -13.09 -18.90 -2.01
N ARG A 39 -12.17 -18.26 -1.29
CA ARG A 39 -11.24 -17.27 -1.87
C ARG A 39 -10.34 -17.89 -2.95
N GLU A 40 -9.83 -19.11 -2.69
CA GLU A 40 -9.08 -19.91 -3.66
C GLU A 40 -9.92 -20.21 -4.91
N ARG A 41 -11.13 -20.78 -4.75
CA ARG A 41 -12.02 -21.10 -5.88
C ARG A 41 -12.42 -19.89 -6.72
N ARG A 42 -12.53 -18.70 -6.12
CA ARG A 42 -12.74 -17.45 -6.87
C ARG A 42 -11.51 -17.02 -7.68
N ALA A 43 -10.32 -17.11 -7.08
CA ALA A 43 -9.06 -16.77 -7.75
C ALA A 43 -8.74 -17.75 -8.90
N GLU A 44 -8.98 -19.06 -8.71
CA GLU A 44 -8.84 -20.10 -9.75
C GLU A 44 -9.75 -19.88 -10.97
N ARG A 45 -10.87 -19.16 -10.81
CA ARG A 45 -12.00 -19.14 -11.77
C ARG A 45 -12.36 -17.74 -12.28
N SER A 46 -11.58 -16.72 -11.90
CA SER A 46 -11.83 -15.31 -12.24
C SER A 46 -13.27 -14.88 -11.92
N ILE A 47 -13.73 -15.12 -10.69
CA ILE A 47 -15.04 -14.68 -10.19
C ILE A 47 -14.81 -13.61 -9.12
N GLU A 48 -15.31 -12.39 -9.36
CA GLU A 48 -15.17 -11.29 -8.42
C GLU A 48 -16.09 -11.46 -7.20
N LYS A 49 -15.71 -10.87 -6.05
CA LYS A 49 -16.57 -10.87 -4.85
C LYS A 49 -17.94 -10.24 -5.13
N LYS A 50 -17.96 -9.19 -5.97
CA LYS A 50 -19.17 -8.49 -6.39
C LYS A 50 -20.16 -9.39 -7.13
N GLU A 51 -19.68 -10.30 -7.98
CA GLU A 51 -20.55 -11.22 -8.72
C GLU A 51 -21.25 -12.23 -7.80
N LEU A 52 -20.61 -12.63 -6.69
CA LEU A 52 -21.26 -13.46 -5.67
C LEU A 52 -22.31 -12.68 -4.88
N GLN A 53 -22.07 -11.40 -4.63
CA GLN A 53 -23.05 -10.53 -3.99
C GLN A 53 -24.25 -10.26 -4.92
N GLU A 54 -24.01 -10.06 -6.22
CA GLU A 54 -25.06 -10.04 -7.26
C GLU A 54 -25.82 -11.38 -7.31
N ALA A 55 -25.13 -12.52 -7.14
CA ALA A 55 -25.76 -13.83 -7.06
C ALA A 55 -26.60 -14.04 -5.79
N ILE A 56 -26.26 -13.44 -4.64
CA ILE A 56 -27.14 -13.43 -3.46
C ILE A 56 -28.39 -12.59 -3.73
N LYS A 57 -28.21 -11.35 -4.19
CA LYS A 57 -29.30 -10.37 -4.25
C LYS A 57 -30.28 -10.64 -5.40
N TYR A 58 -29.75 -11.01 -6.57
CA TYR A 58 -30.52 -11.13 -7.80
C TYR A 58 -30.51 -12.55 -8.39
N GLY A 59 -29.93 -13.53 -7.69
CA GLY A 59 -29.82 -14.90 -8.15
C GLY A 59 -30.94 -15.82 -7.72
N ARG A 60 -31.25 -16.80 -8.56
CA ARG A 60 -32.23 -17.86 -8.26
C ARG A 60 -31.71 -18.72 -7.11
N LYS A 61 -32.39 -18.65 -5.96
CA LYS A 61 -32.10 -19.41 -4.73
C LYS A 61 -32.76 -20.79 -4.76
N GLU A 62 -32.00 -21.83 -4.46
CA GLU A 62 -32.43 -23.24 -4.41
C GLU A 62 -31.76 -23.95 -3.21
N HIS A 63 -32.34 -25.05 -2.73
CA HIS A 63 -31.62 -25.90 -1.76
C HIS A 63 -30.43 -26.60 -2.44
N ALA A 64 -29.29 -26.60 -1.75
CA ALA A 64 -28.12 -27.38 -2.14
C ALA A 64 -28.05 -28.70 -1.35
N ASN A 65 -27.30 -29.68 -1.85
CA ASN A 65 -27.02 -30.90 -1.10
C ASN A 65 -26.38 -30.57 0.26
N PRO A 66 -26.83 -31.20 1.36
CA PRO A 66 -26.36 -30.88 2.71
C PRO A 66 -24.87 -31.18 2.91
N GLY A 67 -24.30 -30.61 3.98
CA GLY A 67 -22.92 -30.87 4.40
C GLY A 67 -22.69 -32.31 4.83
N ARG A 68 -21.41 -32.70 4.98
CA ARG A 68 -21.02 -34.04 5.47
C ARG A 68 -21.58 -34.35 6.87
N ASN A 69 -21.93 -33.33 7.66
CA ASN A 69 -22.50 -33.46 8.99
C ASN A 69 -24.05 -33.31 9.00
N GLY A 70 -24.68 -33.20 7.81
CA GLY A 70 -26.12 -32.99 7.64
C GLY A 70 -26.55 -31.53 7.47
N ASP A 71 -25.63 -30.56 7.57
CA ASP A 71 -25.95 -29.12 7.58
C ASP A 71 -26.68 -28.67 6.30
N SER A 72 -27.81 -27.96 6.46
CA SER A 72 -28.57 -27.40 5.34
C SER A 72 -27.80 -26.27 4.64
N ARG A 73 -27.93 -26.18 3.31
CA ARG A 73 -27.15 -25.30 2.43
C ARG A 73 -28.01 -24.70 1.32
N TRP A 74 -27.59 -23.55 0.80
CA TRP A 74 -28.28 -22.84 -0.28
C TRP A 74 -27.39 -22.68 -1.51
N LYS A 75 -27.97 -22.90 -2.68
CA LYS A 75 -27.41 -22.61 -4.00
C LYS A 75 -28.06 -21.33 -4.53
N TYR A 76 -27.25 -20.48 -5.13
CA TYR A 76 -27.65 -19.27 -5.86
C TYR A 76 -27.11 -19.34 -7.29
N THR A 77 -27.87 -18.83 -8.27
CA THR A 77 -27.43 -18.75 -9.68
C THR A 77 -27.80 -17.41 -10.31
N HIS A 78 -26.82 -16.66 -10.84
CA HIS A 78 -27.02 -15.36 -11.49
C HIS A 78 -25.91 -15.09 -12.52
N ARG A 79 -26.22 -14.47 -13.68
CA ARG A 79 -25.23 -14.04 -14.71
C ARG A 79 -24.13 -15.07 -15.03
N GLY A 80 -24.51 -16.33 -15.21
CA GLY A 80 -23.53 -17.39 -15.47
C GLY A 80 -22.58 -17.69 -14.31
N VAL A 81 -22.95 -17.37 -13.07
CA VAL A 81 -22.22 -17.72 -11.84
C VAL A 81 -23.13 -18.52 -10.92
N VAL A 82 -22.65 -19.67 -10.47
CA VAL A 82 -23.29 -20.50 -9.44
C VAL A 82 -22.50 -20.39 -8.14
N TYR A 83 -23.21 -20.26 -7.03
CA TYR A 83 -22.66 -19.94 -5.72
C TYR A 83 -23.32 -20.78 -4.62
N ILE A 84 -22.55 -21.35 -3.71
CA ILE A 84 -23.01 -22.21 -2.61
C ILE A 84 -22.67 -21.58 -1.25
N THR A 85 -23.66 -21.56 -0.37
CA THR A 85 -23.58 -21.01 1.00
C THR A 85 -24.02 -22.00 2.08
N ASP A 86 -23.64 -21.66 3.31
CA ASP A 86 -24.21 -22.19 4.54
C ASP A 86 -25.71 -21.87 4.70
N SER A 87 -26.34 -22.41 5.75
CA SER A 87 -27.75 -22.17 6.06
C SER A 87 -28.10 -20.68 6.28
N THR A 88 -27.13 -19.86 6.71
CA THR A 88 -27.31 -18.41 6.95
C THR A 88 -27.23 -17.57 5.67
N SER A 89 -26.74 -18.13 4.57
CA SER A 89 -26.45 -17.44 3.30
C SER A 89 -25.40 -16.32 3.40
N ARG A 90 -24.57 -16.30 4.47
CA ARG A 90 -23.49 -15.32 4.66
C ARG A 90 -22.08 -15.89 4.44
N HIS A 91 -21.90 -17.20 4.58
CA HIS A 91 -20.60 -17.85 4.41
C HIS A 91 -20.47 -18.50 3.03
N GLU A 92 -19.47 -18.08 2.26
CA GLU A 92 -19.12 -18.69 0.98
C GLU A 92 -18.48 -20.07 1.20
N ILE A 93 -19.06 -21.10 0.59
CA ILE A 93 -18.51 -22.47 0.57
C ILE A 93 -17.75 -22.74 -0.73
N THR A 94 -18.33 -22.39 -1.88
CA THR A 94 -17.70 -22.53 -3.22
C THR A 94 -18.52 -21.81 -4.31
N CYS A 95 -17.89 -21.48 -5.44
CA CYS A 95 -18.55 -20.93 -6.63
C CYS A 95 -17.93 -21.46 -7.94
N TRP A 96 -18.64 -21.34 -9.05
CA TRP A 96 -18.15 -21.65 -10.41
C TRP A 96 -18.95 -20.88 -11.47
N ARG A 97 -18.43 -20.79 -12.71
CA ARG A 97 -19.17 -20.23 -13.85
C ARG A 97 -19.98 -21.30 -14.61
N LEU A 98 -21.00 -20.82 -15.30
CA LEU A 98 -21.66 -21.44 -16.46
C LEU A 98 -21.23 -20.57 -17.66
N ASP A 99 -20.93 -21.18 -18.79
CA ASP A 99 -20.08 -20.55 -19.80
C ASP A 99 -20.75 -19.41 -20.62
N ASP A 100 -19.92 -18.42 -21.01
CA ASP A 100 -20.09 -17.30 -21.96
C ASP A 100 -21.18 -16.21 -21.79
N THR A 101 -20.75 -14.92 -21.71
CA THR A 101 -21.26 -13.73 -22.47
C THR A 101 -20.52 -12.41 -22.12
N GLU A 102 -20.57 -11.38 -22.99
CA GLU A 102 -19.76 -10.12 -22.95
C GLU A 102 -20.52 -8.82 -22.55
N VAL A 103 -19.82 -7.69 -22.31
CA VAL A 103 -20.37 -6.36 -21.90
C VAL A 103 -19.57 -5.16 -22.53
N PRO A 104 -20.21 -4.03 -22.96
CA PRO A 104 -19.57 -2.93 -23.74
C PRO A 104 -19.19 -1.62 -22.98
N THR A 105 -18.64 -0.62 -23.70
CA THR A 105 -17.93 0.59 -23.20
C THR A 105 -18.52 1.97 -23.59
N VAL A 106 -18.08 3.06 -22.93
CA VAL A 106 -18.44 4.48 -23.18
C VAL A 106 -17.18 5.40 -23.25
N GLN A 107 -17.26 6.58 -23.86
CA GLN A 107 -16.13 7.50 -24.19
C GLN A 107 -16.02 8.75 -23.29
N ALA A 108 -14.90 9.50 -23.40
CA ALA A 108 -14.59 10.71 -22.62
C ALA A 108 -13.89 11.82 -23.46
N ALA A 109 -13.69 13.01 -22.88
CA ALA A 109 -13.22 14.24 -23.57
C ALA A 109 -11.76 14.66 -23.24
N ASN A 110 -11.27 15.70 -23.93
CA ASN A 110 -9.84 16.01 -24.08
C ASN A 110 -9.17 16.73 -22.88
N SER A 111 -7.92 16.36 -22.60
CA SER A 111 -6.97 17.03 -21.70
C SER A 111 -5.51 16.66 -22.06
N THR A 112 -4.51 17.25 -21.39
CA THR A 112 -3.09 17.25 -21.80
C THR A 112 -2.15 16.54 -20.80
N TYR A 113 -2.24 15.21 -20.69
CA TYR A 113 -1.65 14.41 -19.60
C TYR A 113 -0.67 13.31 -20.07
N GLY A 114 0.30 13.71 -20.89
CA GLY A 114 1.34 12.84 -21.48
C GLY A 114 1.97 11.83 -20.52
N ALA A 115 1.71 10.53 -20.75
CA ALA A 115 2.46 9.42 -20.14
C ALA A 115 3.47 8.81 -21.14
N HIS A 116 4.63 8.36 -20.62
CA HIS A 116 5.72 7.80 -21.43
C HIS A 116 5.88 6.31 -21.16
N VAL A 117 5.68 5.51 -22.21
CA VAL A 117 5.83 4.04 -22.20
C VAL A 117 7.13 3.66 -22.90
N VAL A 118 7.98 2.89 -22.25
CA VAL A 118 9.21 2.35 -22.85
C VAL A 118 9.14 0.83 -22.91
N PHE A 119 9.16 0.30 -24.12
CA PHE A 119 9.34 -1.12 -24.37
C PHE A 119 10.83 -1.46 -24.38
N VAL A 120 11.23 -2.48 -23.63
CA VAL A 120 12.57 -3.10 -23.74
C VAL A 120 12.35 -4.53 -24.19
N VAL A 121 12.59 -4.82 -25.46
CA VAL A 121 12.22 -6.09 -26.10
C VAL A 121 13.45 -6.92 -26.40
N ASP A 122 13.45 -8.16 -25.93
CA ASP A 122 14.42 -9.18 -26.29
C ASP A 122 14.35 -9.51 -27.78
N ASN A 123 15.49 -9.40 -28.45
CA ASN A 123 15.64 -9.76 -29.85
C ASN A 123 16.85 -10.68 -30.04
N SER A 124 17.17 -11.47 -29.01
CA SER A 124 18.27 -12.43 -28.98
C SER A 124 18.00 -13.73 -29.75
N GLY A 125 19.02 -14.58 -29.91
CA GLY A 125 18.94 -15.79 -30.71
C GLY A 125 17.89 -16.83 -30.27
N SER A 126 17.46 -16.83 -29.00
CA SER A 126 16.41 -17.70 -28.46
C SER A 126 15.01 -17.30 -28.96
N MET A 127 14.77 -15.99 -29.16
CA MET A 127 13.51 -15.44 -29.68
C MET A 127 13.19 -15.86 -31.13
N ARG A 128 14.14 -16.50 -31.83
CA ARG A 128 13.96 -17.08 -33.17
C ARG A 128 13.16 -18.38 -33.22
N LYS A 129 12.81 -19.00 -32.09
CA LYS A 129 12.10 -20.29 -32.09
C LYS A 129 10.69 -20.14 -32.68
N ASN A 130 10.32 -21.07 -33.57
CA ASN A 130 8.95 -21.27 -34.03
C ASN A 130 8.28 -22.27 -33.07
N ASP A 131 7.93 -21.78 -31.88
CA ASP A 131 7.25 -22.53 -30.83
C ASP A 131 6.07 -21.76 -30.20
N VAL A 132 5.60 -20.73 -30.89
CA VAL A 132 4.39 -19.97 -30.55
C VAL A 132 3.33 -20.24 -31.64
N PRO A 133 2.20 -20.89 -31.32
CA PRO A 133 1.17 -21.20 -32.31
C PRO A 133 0.70 -19.96 -33.08
N GLY A 134 0.78 -20.03 -34.41
CA GLY A 134 0.41 -18.95 -35.33
C GLY A 134 1.52 -17.99 -35.75
N TYR A 135 2.76 -18.14 -35.26
CA TYR A 135 3.86 -17.20 -35.54
C TYR A 135 5.20 -17.89 -35.83
N ASP A 136 5.90 -17.46 -36.88
CA ASP A 136 7.20 -18.01 -37.28
C ASP A 136 8.32 -17.83 -36.24
N THR A 137 8.18 -16.87 -35.33
CA THR A 137 9.14 -16.60 -34.24
C THR A 137 8.45 -16.02 -33.00
N ARG A 138 9.05 -16.21 -31.82
CA ARG A 138 8.67 -15.50 -30.58
C ARG A 138 8.71 -13.97 -30.77
N THR A 139 9.72 -13.46 -31.49
CA THR A 139 9.83 -12.03 -31.85
C THR A 139 8.60 -11.52 -32.62
N ALA A 140 8.15 -12.28 -33.63
CA ALA A 140 6.98 -11.91 -34.43
C ALA A 140 5.71 -11.87 -33.58
N ALA A 141 5.51 -12.86 -32.71
CA ALA A 141 4.39 -12.90 -31.77
C ALA A 141 4.39 -11.69 -30.82
N VAL A 142 5.54 -11.33 -30.23
CA VAL A 142 5.67 -10.18 -29.33
C VAL A 142 5.33 -8.87 -30.06
N TYR A 143 5.91 -8.61 -31.23
CA TYR A 143 5.65 -7.35 -31.93
C TYR A 143 4.23 -7.21 -32.49
N ASP A 144 3.63 -8.30 -32.95
CA ASP A 144 2.22 -8.30 -33.38
C ASP A 144 1.26 -8.08 -32.20
N CYS A 145 1.47 -8.77 -31.06
CA CYS A 145 0.63 -8.55 -29.87
C CYS A 145 0.85 -7.13 -29.28
N LEU A 146 2.07 -6.58 -29.32
CA LEU A 146 2.32 -5.18 -28.93
C LEU A 146 1.58 -4.20 -29.84
N ALA A 147 1.57 -4.43 -31.15
CA ALA A 147 0.82 -3.60 -32.09
C ALA A 147 -0.71 -3.74 -31.86
N ARG A 148 -1.23 -4.96 -31.88
CA ARG A 148 -2.67 -5.29 -31.87
C ARG A 148 -3.35 -5.14 -30.51
N ASP A 149 -2.71 -5.58 -29.43
CA ASP A 149 -3.33 -5.74 -28.11
C ASP A 149 -2.94 -4.64 -27.11
N LEU A 150 -1.92 -3.82 -27.42
CA LEU A 150 -1.53 -2.66 -26.60
C LEU A 150 -1.66 -1.33 -27.35
N VAL A 151 -1.09 -1.17 -28.56
CA VAL A 151 -1.09 0.13 -29.26
C VAL A 151 -2.38 0.40 -30.05
N GLN A 152 -2.92 -0.59 -30.76
CA GLN A 152 -4.13 -0.42 -31.58
C GLN A 152 -5.41 -0.10 -30.77
N PRO A 153 -5.63 -0.63 -29.54
CA PRO A 153 -6.76 -0.23 -28.71
C PRO A 153 -6.69 1.25 -28.33
N GLN A 154 -5.48 1.78 -28.12
CA GLN A 154 -5.26 3.17 -27.74
C GLN A 154 -5.75 4.13 -28.83
N LEU A 155 -5.48 3.85 -30.11
CA LEU A 155 -5.95 4.69 -31.23
C LEU A 155 -7.47 4.92 -31.27
N LYS A 156 -8.27 4.02 -30.66
CA LYS A 156 -9.73 4.14 -30.60
C LYS A 156 -10.25 4.90 -29.37
N GLY A 157 -9.38 5.15 -28.38
CA GLY A 157 -9.73 5.76 -27.09
C GLY A 157 -8.83 6.92 -26.65
N THR A 158 -7.84 7.32 -27.47
CA THR A 158 -6.93 8.43 -27.16
C THR A 158 -7.38 9.77 -27.72
N ILE A 159 -7.31 10.76 -26.85
CA ILE A 159 -6.99 12.14 -27.19
C ILE A 159 -5.66 12.14 -27.97
N PRO A 160 -5.59 12.66 -29.21
CA PRO A 160 -4.37 12.59 -30.02
C PRO A 160 -3.17 13.27 -29.32
N GLY A 161 -2.09 12.51 -29.09
CA GLY A 161 -0.84 12.99 -28.48
C GLY A 161 -0.64 12.64 -27.00
N ASP A 162 -1.61 12.05 -26.30
CA ASP A 162 -1.58 11.88 -24.84
C ASP A 162 -0.69 10.73 -24.32
N VAL A 163 -0.15 9.86 -25.20
CA VAL A 163 0.88 8.88 -24.82
C VAL A 163 2.00 8.84 -25.85
N HIS A 164 3.23 8.81 -25.35
CA HIS A 164 4.45 8.68 -26.13
C HIS A 164 5.10 7.32 -25.87
N VAL A 165 5.64 6.72 -26.92
CA VAL A 165 6.25 5.39 -26.91
C VAL A 165 7.70 5.47 -27.35
N SER A 166 8.58 4.86 -26.56
CA SER A 166 9.95 4.52 -26.95
C SER A 166 10.10 3.00 -27.04
N LEU A 167 11.01 2.52 -27.90
CA LEU A 167 11.33 1.11 -28.04
C LEU A 167 12.86 0.92 -28.02
N ILE A 168 13.32 0.15 -27.05
CA ILE A 168 14.69 -0.37 -26.92
C ILE A 168 14.67 -1.84 -27.34
N THR A 169 15.64 -2.26 -28.13
CA THR A 169 15.80 -3.66 -28.57
C THR A 169 17.12 -4.24 -28.08
N MET A 170 17.07 -5.43 -27.47
CA MET A 170 18.25 -6.20 -27.08
C MET A 170 18.71 -7.09 -28.25
N GLU A 171 19.60 -6.54 -29.09
CA GLU A 171 20.32 -7.25 -30.15
C GLU A 171 21.82 -7.39 -29.77
N ASP A 172 22.77 -7.45 -30.72
CA ASP A 172 24.22 -7.42 -30.45
C ASP A 172 24.67 -6.28 -29.52
N LYS A 173 23.92 -5.17 -29.51
CA LYS A 173 23.91 -4.14 -28.47
C LYS A 173 22.47 -3.76 -28.18
N ALA A 174 22.20 -3.33 -26.95
CA ALA A 174 20.98 -2.58 -26.66
C ALA A 174 21.01 -1.26 -27.46
N LYS A 175 19.87 -0.90 -28.05
CA LYS A 175 19.72 0.33 -28.84
C LYS A 175 18.29 0.85 -28.76
N VAL A 176 18.12 2.17 -28.75
CA VAL A 176 16.83 2.80 -29.03
C VAL A 176 16.57 2.70 -30.53
N VAL A 177 15.44 2.12 -30.94
CA VAL A 177 15.00 2.07 -32.35
C VAL A 177 13.85 3.03 -32.64
N MET A 178 13.23 3.57 -31.59
CA MET A 178 12.18 4.57 -31.63
C MET A 178 12.20 5.34 -30.32
N GLU A 179 12.11 6.66 -30.41
CA GLU A 179 12.31 7.58 -29.29
C GLU A 179 11.12 8.54 -29.18
N LYS A 180 10.36 8.44 -28.09
CA LYS A 180 9.25 9.32 -27.67
C LYS A 180 8.24 9.65 -28.79
N VAL A 181 7.78 8.65 -29.54
CA VAL A 181 6.80 8.81 -30.63
C VAL A 181 5.37 8.75 -30.09
N ALA A 182 4.55 9.76 -30.38
CA ALA A 182 3.13 9.78 -30.01
C ALA A 182 2.35 8.63 -30.66
N VAL A 183 1.39 8.05 -29.93
CA VAL A 183 0.58 6.92 -30.41
C VAL A 183 -0.26 7.30 -31.64
N ASN A 184 0.06 6.73 -32.79
CA ASN A 184 -0.58 6.99 -34.09
C ASN A 184 -0.48 5.76 -35.04
N GLU A 185 -1.03 5.84 -36.25
CA GLU A 185 -0.91 4.75 -37.24
C GLU A 185 0.53 4.45 -37.69
N GLN A 186 1.43 5.44 -37.66
CA GLN A 186 2.82 5.26 -38.08
C GLN A 186 3.57 4.38 -37.06
N LEU A 187 3.28 4.54 -35.76
CA LEU A 187 3.74 3.66 -34.69
C LEU A 187 3.28 2.21 -34.93
N LEU A 188 1.99 1.97 -35.25
CA LEU A 188 1.53 0.63 -35.61
C LEU A 188 2.27 0.05 -36.82
N LYS A 189 2.37 0.84 -37.90
CA LYS A 189 3.06 0.44 -39.13
C LYS A 189 4.57 0.23 -38.91
N PHE A 190 5.17 0.83 -37.88
CA PHE A 190 6.54 0.57 -37.45
C PHE A 190 6.65 -0.71 -36.62
N LEU A 191 5.78 -0.93 -35.63
CA LEU A 191 5.76 -2.14 -34.80
C LEU A 191 5.52 -3.40 -35.63
N ALA A 192 4.55 -3.35 -36.56
CA ALA A 192 4.31 -4.41 -37.53
C ALA A 192 5.54 -4.69 -38.43
N LYS A 193 6.38 -3.68 -38.72
CA LYS A 193 7.67 -3.86 -39.43
C LYS A 193 8.79 -4.44 -38.55
N GLN A 194 8.63 -4.51 -37.22
CA GLN A 194 9.61 -5.17 -36.36
C GLN A 194 9.41 -6.69 -36.31
N SER A 195 8.19 -7.20 -36.55
CA SER A 195 7.91 -8.65 -36.53
C SER A 195 8.71 -9.45 -37.57
N SER A 196 9.06 -8.81 -38.70
CA SER A 196 9.90 -9.40 -39.76
C SER A 196 11.41 -9.28 -39.51
N LYS A 197 11.85 -8.63 -38.43
CA LYS A 197 13.27 -8.55 -38.07
C LYS A 197 13.75 -9.85 -37.44
N ARG A 198 14.73 -10.49 -38.07
CA ARG A 198 15.35 -11.72 -37.58
C ARG A 198 16.25 -11.44 -36.36
N ALA A 199 15.78 -11.86 -35.19
CA ALA A 199 16.48 -11.84 -33.90
C ALA A 199 17.88 -12.51 -33.94
N ARG A 200 18.85 -11.97 -33.18
CA ARG A 200 20.28 -12.36 -33.17
C ARG A 200 20.94 -12.04 -31.83
N SER A 201 22.09 -12.67 -31.58
CA SER A 201 22.98 -12.40 -30.44
C SER A 201 22.44 -12.87 -29.08
N HIS A 202 23.06 -12.39 -28.01
CA HIS A 202 22.79 -12.73 -26.60
C HIS A 202 21.91 -11.67 -25.92
N GLY A 203 20.96 -12.10 -25.08
CA GLY A 203 20.15 -11.17 -24.27
C GLY A 203 21.02 -10.39 -23.28
N ASN A 204 21.06 -9.06 -23.42
CA ASN A 204 22.00 -8.16 -22.77
C ASN A 204 21.29 -7.15 -21.86
N TYR A 205 20.98 -7.59 -20.63
CA TYR A 205 20.16 -6.83 -19.69
C TYR A 205 20.91 -5.63 -19.10
N LEU A 206 22.23 -5.70 -18.92
CA LEU A 206 22.98 -4.60 -18.33
C LEU A 206 23.07 -3.41 -19.31
N PRO A 207 23.47 -3.59 -20.59
CA PRO A 207 23.38 -2.53 -21.59
C PRO A 207 21.98 -2.00 -21.83
N SER A 208 20.92 -2.81 -21.73
CA SER A 208 19.55 -2.32 -21.98
C SER A 208 19.00 -1.48 -20.84
N LEU A 209 19.38 -1.77 -19.58
CA LEU A 209 19.13 -0.90 -18.43
C LEU A 209 19.97 0.38 -18.46
N ASP A 210 21.22 0.32 -18.97
CA ASP A 210 22.05 1.52 -19.16
C ASP A 210 21.45 2.43 -20.26
N VAL A 211 21.08 1.89 -21.42
CA VAL A 211 20.41 2.64 -22.51
C VAL A 211 19.03 3.18 -22.08
N LEU A 212 18.29 2.45 -21.25
CA LEU A 212 17.04 2.93 -20.64
C LEU A 212 17.28 4.13 -19.72
N THR A 213 18.39 4.13 -18.96
CA THR A 213 18.79 5.23 -18.08
C THR A 213 19.17 6.47 -18.92
N GLU A 214 19.98 6.30 -19.97
CA GLU A 214 20.34 7.38 -20.90
C GLU A 214 19.11 8.01 -21.57
N LEU A 215 18.15 7.19 -22.01
CA LEU A 215 16.91 7.63 -22.66
C LEU A 215 16.10 8.57 -21.77
N PHE A 216 15.88 8.21 -20.50
CA PHE A 216 15.12 9.05 -19.56
C PHE A 216 15.88 10.32 -19.16
N ILE A 217 17.22 10.27 -19.06
CA ILE A 217 18.06 11.47 -18.83
C ILE A 217 17.96 12.43 -20.01
N ARG A 218 18.07 11.94 -21.25
CA ARG A 218 18.05 12.75 -22.48
C ARG A 218 16.71 13.46 -22.72
N HIS A 219 15.63 12.94 -22.15
CA HIS A 219 14.27 13.49 -22.30
C HIS A 219 13.80 14.40 -21.17
N ASP A 220 14.65 14.68 -20.17
CA ASP A 220 14.25 15.38 -18.94
C ASP A 220 13.03 14.71 -18.25
N SER A 221 13.00 13.38 -18.26
CA SER A 221 11.88 12.58 -17.69
C SER A 221 11.68 12.78 -16.19
N PHE A 222 12.58 13.50 -15.52
CA PHE A 222 12.41 14.09 -14.19
C PHE A 222 11.10 14.87 -14.05
N ASN A 223 10.59 15.49 -15.12
CA ASN A 223 9.36 16.26 -15.13
C ASN A 223 8.12 15.49 -15.66
N GLU A 224 8.27 14.27 -16.19
CA GLU A 224 7.16 13.50 -16.76
C GLU A 224 6.28 12.85 -15.67
N LYS A 225 4.95 13.05 -15.73
CA LYS A 225 4.04 12.65 -14.64
C LYS A 225 4.05 11.14 -14.35
N GLN A 226 4.24 10.29 -15.36
CA GLN A 226 4.19 8.83 -15.23
C GLN A 226 5.15 8.16 -16.22
N LEU A 227 5.99 7.23 -15.73
CA LEU A 227 6.95 6.46 -16.51
C LEU A 227 6.64 4.96 -16.39
N PHE A 228 6.46 4.29 -17.53
CA PHE A 228 6.00 2.90 -17.57
C PHE A 228 6.95 2.07 -18.44
N VAL A 229 7.65 1.10 -17.84
CA VAL A 229 8.59 0.24 -18.56
C VAL A 229 8.03 -1.17 -18.67
N ILE A 230 8.04 -1.73 -19.88
CA ILE A 230 7.66 -3.12 -20.16
C ILE A 230 8.90 -3.84 -20.72
N PHE A 231 9.52 -4.67 -19.89
CA PHE A 231 10.73 -5.43 -20.21
C PHE A 231 10.36 -6.88 -20.56
N LEU A 232 10.42 -7.22 -21.84
CA LEU A 232 10.02 -8.50 -22.44
C LEU A 232 11.25 -9.35 -22.75
N SER A 233 11.33 -10.58 -22.24
CA SER A 233 12.43 -11.52 -22.56
C SER A 233 12.01 -13.00 -22.38
N ASP A 234 12.67 -13.91 -23.09
CA ASP A 234 12.32 -15.33 -23.10
C ASP A 234 13.12 -16.23 -22.16
N GLY A 235 14.16 -15.70 -21.49
CA GLY A 235 14.97 -16.44 -20.52
C GLY A 235 15.91 -15.54 -19.68
N ALA A 236 16.94 -16.14 -19.08
CA ALA A 236 17.88 -15.44 -18.21
C ALA A 236 18.93 -14.58 -18.96
N PRO A 237 19.44 -13.48 -18.37
CA PRO A 237 20.46 -12.63 -18.98
C PRO A 237 21.76 -13.38 -19.32
N SER A 238 22.33 -13.05 -20.48
CA SER A 238 23.55 -13.67 -21.03
C SER A 238 24.82 -12.84 -20.83
N ASP A 239 24.72 -11.66 -20.22
CA ASP A 239 25.83 -10.70 -19.97
C ASP A 239 27.04 -11.35 -19.26
N HIS A 240 26.82 -12.44 -18.53
CA HIS A 240 27.83 -13.19 -17.78
C HIS A 240 28.84 -13.96 -18.66
N ILE A 241 28.59 -14.10 -19.97
CA ILE A 241 29.41 -14.92 -20.89
C ILE A 241 30.83 -14.36 -21.09
N HIS A 242 31.00 -13.05 -20.98
CA HIS A 242 32.30 -12.38 -21.18
C HIS A 242 33.04 -12.11 -19.86
N LEU A 243 32.40 -12.34 -18.70
CA LEU A 243 32.98 -12.03 -17.40
C LEU A 243 34.04 -13.04 -16.97
N THR A 244 35.09 -12.53 -16.33
CA THR A 244 36.16 -13.30 -15.72
C THR A 244 35.80 -13.61 -14.27
N CYS A 245 35.90 -14.88 -13.84
CA CYS A 245 35.65 -15.25 -12.45
C CYS A 245 36.83 -14.85 -11.52
N PRO A 246 36.68 -14.87 -10.18
CA PRO A 246 37.73 -14.46 -9.25
C PRO A 246 39.09 -15.17 -9.38
N HIS A 247 39.12 -16.36 -10.01
CA HIS A 247 40.34 -17.11 -10.31
C HIS A 247 40.99 -16.75 -11.66
N GLY A 248 40.62 -15.62 -12.29
CA GLY A 248 41.18 -15.18 -13.57
C GLY A 248 40.65 -15.90 -14.82
N VAL A 249 39.67 -16.80 -14.69
CA VAL A 249 39.15 -17.62 -15.82
C VAL A 249 37.79 -17.13 -16.32
N GLN A 250 37.66 -16.91 -17.63
CA GLN A 250 36.37 -16.74 -18.31
C GLN A 250 35.68 -18.10 -18.53
N VAL A 251 34.97 -18.59 -17.51
CA VAL A 251 34.38 -19.95 -17.44
C VAL A 251 33.23 -20.26 -18.41
N TRP A 252 32.88 -19.29 -19.26
CA TRP A 252 31.84 -19.37 -20.30
C TRP A 252 32.39 -19.18 -21.72
N GLN A 253 33.70 -18.98 -21.87
CA GLN A 253 34.38 -18.98 -23.17
C GLN A 253 34.81 -20.40 -23.56
N ALA A 254 34.97 -20.63 -24.87
CA ALA A 254 35.53 -21.87 -25.39
C ALA A 254 36.96 -22.09 -24.88
N ASP A 255 37.29 -23.35 -24.59
CA ASP A 255 38.65 -23.78 -24.28
C ASP A 255 39.43 -23.99 -25.59
N PRO A 256 40.47 -23.19 -25.90
CA PRO A 256 41.18 -23.28 -27.17
C PRO A 256 42.08 -24.52 -27.26
N HIS A 257 42.24 -25.29 -26.17
CA HIS A 257 43.05 -26.51 -26.13
C HIS A 257 42.22 -27.79 -26.17
N GLN A 258 40.89 -27.69 -26.22
CA GLN A 258 39.98 -28.84 -26.31
C GLN A 258 39.35 -28.95 -27.70
N PRO A 259 39.26 -30.16 -28.29
CA PRO A 259 38.56 -30.35 -29.56
C PRO A 259 37.05 -30.06 -29.41
N VAL A 260 36.45 -29.56 -30.49
CA VAL A 260 34.99 -29.41 -30.59
C VAL A 260 34.36 -30.80 -30.54
N SER A 261 33.33 -30.98 -29.71
CA SER A 261 32.63 -32.26 -29.60
C SER A 261 31.92 -32.63 -30.92
N ALA A 262 31.68 -33.93 -31.13
CA ALA A 262 31.00 -34.43 -32.34
C ALA A 262 29.62 -33.81 -32.62
N GLY A 263 28.97 -33.23 -31.60
CA GLY A 263 27.74 -32.44 -31.73
C GLY A 263 27.94 -30.94 -32.02
N GLY A 264 29.12 -30.53 -32.51
CA GLY A 264 29.44 -29.14 -32.88
C GLY A 264 29.62 -28.16 -31.71
N LYS A 265 29.55 -28.63 -30.46
CA LYS A 265 29.70 -27.78 -29.26
C LYS A 265 31.15 -27.79 -28.78
N ALA A 266 31.78 -26.63 -28.71
CA ALA A 266 33.08 -26.46 -28.08
C ALA A 266 32.99 -26.74 -26.57
N GLN A 267 34.04 -27.30 -25.97
CA GLN A 267 34.12 -27.38 -24.51
C GLN A 267 34.35 -25.97 -23.94
N LEU A 268 33.75 -25.69 -22.78
CA LEU A 268 33.92 -24.43 -22.06
C LEU A 268 35.08 -24.54 -21.07
N ARG A 269 35.89 -23.48 -20.97
CA ARG A 269 37.06 -23.42 -20.06
C ARG A 269 36.74 -23.88 -18.65
N GLN A 270 37.58 -24.76 -18.12
CA GLN A 270 37.49 -25.22 -16.74
C GLN A 270 38.19 -24.25 -15.78
N CYS A 271 37.78 -24.27 -14.51
CA CYS A 271 38.31 -23.44 -13.45
C CYS A 271 38.26 -24.22 -12.13
N VAL A 272 39.19 -23.92 -11.20
CA VAL A 272 39.27 -24.56 -9.88
C VAL A 272 37.95 -24.47 -9.09
N GLY A 273 37.22 -23.36 -9.20
CA GLY A 273 35.90 -23.18 -8.59
C GLY A 273 34.72 -23.78 -9.37
N ARG A 274 34.98 -24.57 -10.42
CA ARG A 274 34.02 -25.40 -11.19
C ARG A 274 32.67 -24.70 -11.44
N ALA A 275 31.56 -25.32 -11.01
CA ALA A 275 30.21 -24.80 -11.20
C ALA A 275 29.90 -23.55 -10.34
N ALA A 276 30.54 -23.41 -9.17
CA ALA A 276 30.34 -22.25 -8.30
C ALA A 276 30.79 -20.95 -8.99
N CYS A 277 31.91 -20.96 -9.73
CA CYS A 277 32.30 -19.80 -10.55
C CYS A 277 31.25 -19.42 -11.60
N ARG A 278 30.58 -20.39 -12.21
CA ARG A 278 29.50 -20.14 -13.18
C ARG A 278 28.25 -19.55 -12.53
N GLN A 279 27.89 -20.01 -11.34
CA GLN A 279 26.79 -19.47 -10.53
C GLN A 279 27.09 -18.06 -10.01
N LEU A 280 28.30 -17.82 -9.49
CA LEU A 280 28.75 -16.51 -8.98
C LEU A 280 28.68 -15.41 -10.04
N LEU A 281 29.09 -15.70 -11.28
CA LEU A 281 29.00 -14.73 -12.38
C LEU A 281 27.54 -14.41 -12.75
N LYS A 282 26.65 -15.40 -12.80
CA LYS A 282 25.20 -15.17 -13.01
C LYS A 282 24.59 -14.35 -11.88
N ALA A 283 24.93 -14.65 -10.63
CA ALA A 283 24.49 -13.89 -9.46
C ALA A 283 25.04 -12.45 -9.45
N SER A 284 26.23 -12.21 -10.00
CA SER A 284 26.79 -10.86 -10.14
C SER A 284 26.00 -10.02 -11.16
N VAL A 285 25.69 -10.59 -12.34
CA VAL A 285 24.83 -9.92 -13.34
C VAL A 285 23.46 -9.62 -12.76
N GLN A 286 22.82 -10.57 -12.07
CA GLN A 286 21.54 -10.33 -11.38
C GLN A 286 21.65 -9.17 -10.38
N ARG A 287 22.69 -9.11 -9.56
CA ARG A 287 22.93 -8.01 -8.61
C ARG A 287 23.11 -6.67 -9.31
N GLU A 288 23.80 -6.66 -10.46
CA GLU A 288 24.00 -5.46 -11.28
C GLU A 288 22.73 -4.97 -11.98
N CYS A 289 21.83 -5.88 -12.42
CA CYS A 289 20.51 -5.51 -12.92
C CYS A 289 19.71 -4.76 -11.85
N LEU A 290 19.68 -5.31 -10.63
CA LEU A 290 18.99 -4.68 -9.50
C LEU A 290 19.65 -3.35 -9.11
N GLN A 291 20.99 -3.27 -9.07
CA GLN A 291 21.68 -2.01 -8.77
C GLN A 291 21.37 -0.90 -9.80
N ARG A 292 21.25 -1.25 -11.09
CA ARG A 292 20.83 -0.31 -12.13
C ARG A 292 19.37 0.13 -11.93
N LEU A 293 18.47 -0.77 -11.57
CA LEU A 293 17.08 -0.43 -11.25
C LEU A 293 16.93 0.44 -10.00
N SER A 294 17.71 0.21 -8.93
CA SER A 294 17.75 1.13 -7.78
C SER A 294 18.16 2.52 -8.25
N ARG A 295 19.31 2.66 -8.93
CA ARG A 295 19.78 3.96 -9.47
C ARG A 295 18.72 4.65 -10.32
N LEU A 296 18.02 3.91 -11.17
CA LEU A 296 16.98 4.45 -12.06
C LEU A 296 15.72 4.90 -11.29
N GLY A 297 15.29 4.13 -10.29
CA GLY A 297 14.19 4.51 -9.39
C GLY A 297 14.56 5.64 -8.42
N ASP A 298 15.83 5.72 -8.01
CA ASP A 298 16.37 6.81 -7.17
C ASP A 298 16.48 8.12 -7.98
N LEU A 299 16.82 8.02 -9.27
CA LEU A 299 16.93 9.15 -10.20
C LEU A 299 15.56 9.74 -10.59
N LEU A 300 14.55 8.89 -10.80
CA LEU A 300 13.25 9.29 -11.36
C LEU A 300 12.10 9.33 -10.33
N GLY A 301 12.32 8.77 -9.14
CA GLY A 301 11.33 8.57 -8.09
C GLY A 301 10.70 7.17 -8.13
N ARG A 302 10.88 6.39 -7.06
CA ARG A 302 10.56 4.95 -7.02
C ARG A 302 9.09 4.63 -7.32
N ASP A 303 8.13 5.44 -6.85
CA ASP A 303 6.69 5.28 -7.17
C ASP A 303 6.26 5.82 -8.54
N ARG A 304 7.12 6.61 -9.21
CA ARG A 304 6.84 7.20 -10.53
C ARG A 304 7.18 6.27 -11.69
N LEU A 305 8.18 5.40 -11.48
CA LEU A 305 8.69 4.44 -12.44
C LEU A 305 8.08 3.06 -12.18
N ARG A 306 7.00 2.72 -12.90
CA ARG A 306 6.43 1.36 -12.83
C ARG A 306 7.22 0.45 -13.79
N PHE A 307 7.95 -0.51 -13.23
CA PHE A 307 8.81 -1.43 -13.98
C PHE A 307 8.17 -2.83 -14.05
N HIS A 308 7.65 -3.20 -15.22
CA HIS A 308 6.97 -4.48 -15.44
C HIS A 308 7.86 -5.40 -16.27
N THR A 309 7.95 -6.67 -15.89
CA THR A 309 8.69 -7.68 -16.66
C THR A 309 7.76 -8.79 -17.14
N VAL A 310 7.90 -9.15 -18.40
CA VAL A 310 7.10 -10.21 -19.04
C VAL A 310 8.05 -11.30 -19.53
N ALA A 311 7.98 -12.45 -18.86
CA ALA A 311 8.70 -13.67 -19.24
C ALA A 311 7.88 -14.43 -20.29
N PHE A 312 8.42 -14.58 -21.50
CA PHE A 312 7.72 -15.20 -22.64
C PHE A 312 8.56 -16.32 -23.28
N GLY A 313 8.59 -17.49 -22.65
CA GLY A 313 9.42 -18.62 -23.10
C GLY A 313 8.97 -19.96 -22.49
N SER A 314 9.91 -20.90 -22.30
CA SER A 314 9.55 -22.24 -21.78
C SER A 314 9.17 -22.16 -20.29
N PRO A 315 8.18 -22.92 -19.80
CA PRO A 315 7.92 -23.04 -18.37
C PRO A 315 9.15 -23.44 -17.53
N ASP A 316 10.09 -24.17 -18.11
CA ASP A 316 11.31 -24.67 -17.48
C ASP A 316 12.49 -23.68 -17.48
N GLU A 317 12.34 -22.55 -18.18
CA GLU A 317 13.40 -21.55 -18.31
C GLU A 317 13.52 -20.68 -17.04
N ASN A 318 14.74 -20.20 -16.75
CA ASN A 318 14.99 -19.45 -15.52
C ASN A 318 14.60 -17.97 -15.66
N TYR A 319 13.57 -17.56 -14.93
CA TYR A 319 13.04 -16.19 -14.90
C TYR A 319 13.32 -15.42 -13.60
N GLU A 320 14.15 -15.95 -12.70
CA GLU A 320 14.34 -15.35 -11.37
C GLU A 320 14.89 -13.92 -11.46
N THR A 321 15.78 -13.62 -12.41
CA THR A 321 16.27 -12.25 -12.64
C THR A 321 15.15 -11.30 -13.07
N LEU A 322 14.25 -11.71 -13.99
CA LEU A 322 13.10 -10.87 -14.40
C LEU A 322 12.14 -10.66 -13.23
N LYS A 323 11.82 -11.72 -12.49
CA LYS A 323 10.96 -11.66 -11.32
C LYS A 323 11.49 -10.67 -10.28
N LEU A 324 12.77 -10.79 -9.92
CA LEU A 324 13.44 -9.90 -8.97
C LEU A 324 13.55 -8.46 -9.50
N MET A 325 13.71 -8.26 -10.82
CA MET A 325 13.71 -6.93 -11.43
C MET A 325 12.34 -6.25 -11.32
N ALA A 326 11.25 -6.95 -11.62
CA ALA A 326 9.90 -6.41 -11.47
C ALA A 326 9.51 -6.13 -10.01
N THR A 327 9.98 -6.93 -9.05
CA THR A 327 9.74 -6.69 -7.62
C THR A 327 10.77 -5.76 -6.97
N HIS A 328 11.70 -5.17 -7.75
CA HIS A 328 12.72 -4.27 -7.21
C HIS A 328 12.22 -2.84 -6.94
N LEU A 329 11.17 -2.42 -7.64
CA LEU A 329 10.59 -1.09 -7.53
C LEU A 329 9.10 -1.17 -7.16
N PRO A 330 8.56 -0.18 -6.40
CA PRO A 330 7.13 -0.11 -6.09
C PRO A 330 6.26 -0.21 -7.35
N ARG A 331 5.11 -0.89 -7.23
CA ARG A 331 4.08 -1.01 -8.28
C ARG A 331 4.53 -1.72 -9.57
N GLY A 332 5.75 -2.25 -9.63
CA GLY A 332 6.18 -3.17 -10.69
C GLY A 332 5.45 -4.52 -10.61
N SER A 333 5.48 -5.30 -11.69
CA SER A 333 4.88 -6.65 -11.69
C SER A 333 5.58 -7.62 -12.64
N PHE A 334 5.71 -8.87 -12.20
CA PHE A 334 6.23 -9.98 -12.98
C PHE A 334 5.08 -10.81 -13.58
N GLN A 335 5.13 -11.08 -14.87
CA GLN A 335 4.19 -11.99 -15.53
C GLN A 335 4.95 -13.13 -16.22
N LYS A 336 4.71 -14.37 -15.79
CA LYS A 336 5.23 -15.58 -16.45
C LYS A 336 4.17 -16.11 -17.41
N LEU A 337 4.48 -16.06 -18.70
CA LEU A 337 3.59 -16.48 -19.78
C LEU A 337 4.05 -17.80 -20.37
N GLY A 338 3.09 -18.64 -20.76
CA GLY A 338 3.36 -19.74 -21.68
C GLY A 338 3.55 -19.23 -23.11
N LEU A 339 4.04 -20.10 -23.99
CA LEU A 339 4.25 -19.83 -25.41
C LEU A 339 2.93 -19.79 -26.19
N SER A 340 2.09 -18.79 -25.93
CA SER A 340 0.90 -18.52 -26.75
C SER A 340 0.64 -17.02 -26.89
N ALA A 341 0.15 -16.63 -28.06
CA ALA A 341 -0.31 -15.26 -28.30
C ALA A 341 -1.51 -14.87 -27.43
N GLY A 342 -2.32 -15.85 -26.98
CA GLY A 342 -3.34 -15.63 -25.96
C GLY A 342 -2.76 -15.18 -24.62
N SER A 343 -1.63 -15.77 -24.19
CA SER A 343 -0.94 -15.34 -22.97
C SER A 343 -0.38 -13.92 -23.10
N LEU A 344 0.24 -13.60 -24.25
CA LEU A 344 0.70 -12.22 -24.56
C LEU A 344 -0.48 -11.24 -24.56
N LYS A 345 -1.59 -11.56 -25.24
CA LYS A 345 -2.80 -10.73 -25.27
C LYS A 345 -3.31 -10.46 -23.86
N THR A 346 -3.45 -11.47 -23.00
CA THR A 346 -3.91 -11.29 -21.61
C THR A 346 -2.96 -10.39 -20.83
N ALA A 347 -1.65 -10.60 -20.93
CA ALA A 347 -0.64 -9.80 -20.23
C ALA A 347 -0.63 -8.34 -20.67
N LEU A 348 -0.66 -8.11 -21.98
CA LEU A 348 -0.68 -6.77 -22.58
C LEU A 348 -2.03 -6.08 -22.34
N THR A 349 -3.14 -6.82 -22.25
CA THR A 349 -4.45 -6.27 -21.85
C THR A 349 -4.45 -5.83 -20.39
N SER A 350 -3.84 -6.60 -19.48
CA SER A 350 -3.66 -6.20 -18.07
C SER A 350 -2.80 -4.94 -17.93
N LEU A 351 -1.69 -4.85 -18.67
CA LEU A 351 -0.83 -3.66 -18.70
C LEU A 351 -1.54 -2.47 -19.38
N THR A 352 -2.36 -2.71 -20.41
CA THR A 352 -3.20 -1.69 -21.08
C THR A 352 -4.29 -1.15 -20.15
N SER A 353 -4.92 -2.02 -19.35
CA SER A 353 -5.85 -1.62 -18.29
C SER A 353 -5.16 -0.77 -17.23
N THR A 354 -3.94 -1.16 -16.83
CA THR A 354 -3.09 -0.39 -15.91
C THR A 354 -2.78 1.00 -16.48
N LEU A 355 -2.34 1.10 -17.74
CA LEU A 355 -2.08 2.37 -18.44
C LEU A 355 -3.33 3.24 -18.57
N THR A 356 -4.50 2.64 -18.77
CA THR A 356 -5.79 3.36 -18.93
C THR A 356 -6.31 3.86 -17.58
N SER A 357 -6.16 3.07 -16.51
CA SER A 357 -6.35 3.52 -15.12
C SER A 357 -5.38 4.65 -14.77
N MET A 358 -4.13 4.53 -15.21
CA MET A 358 -3.11 5.53 -14.96
C MET A 358 -3.41 6.88 -15.62
N ARG A 359 -4.08 6.95 -16.78
CA ARG A 359 -4.55 8.25 -17.31
C ARG A 359 -5.60 8.92 -16.41
N THR A 360 -6.51 8.13 -15.84
CA THR A 360 -7.49 8.65 -14.87
C THR A 360 -6.84 9.03 -13.52
N GLU A 361 -5.73 8.38 -13.15
CA GLU A 361 -4.82 8.81 -12.07
C GLU A 361 -3.89 9.99 -12.45
N ALA A 362 -3.70 10.29 -13.74
CA ALA A 362 -2.80 11.34 -14.23
C ALA A 362 -3.47 12.72 -14.19
N ALA A 363 -4.76 12.74 -14.59
CA ALA A 363 -5.66 13.89 -14.53
C ALA A 363 -5.84 14.46 -13.10
N SER A 364 -5.54 13.65 -12.08
CA SER A 364 -5.86 13.89 -10.66
C SER A 364 -4.62 13.96 -9.75
N LYS A 365 -3.43 14.25 -10.32
CA LYS A 365 -2.15 14.19 -9.56
C LYS A 365 -1.92 15.33 -8.56
N MET A 366 -2.25 15.06 -7.30
CA MET A 366 -1.39 15.40 -6.16
C MET A 366 -1.01 14.14 -5.37
N LEU A 367 0.30 13.89 -5.26
CA LEU A 367 0.93 12.87 -4.41
C LEU A 367 0.51 11.40 -4.69
N THR A 368 1.17 10.49 -3.97
CA THR A 368 0.79 9.09 -3.80
C THR A 368 1.10 8.71 -2.36
N LEU A 369 0.16 8.44 -1.45
CA LEU A 369 -1.28 8.19 -1.56
C LEU A 369 -1.67 7.01 -2.47
N ARG A 370 -2.45 6.08 -1.89
CA ARG A 370 -3.27 5.13 -2.65
C ARG A 370 -4.60 5.84 -2.94
N ASN A 371 -4.65 6.60 -4.03
CA ASN A 371 -5.94 6.96 -4.58
C ASN A 371 -6.54 5.69 -5.21
N GLU A 372 -7.52 5.12 -4.50
CA GLU A 372 -8.62 4.42 -5.15
C GLU A 372 -9.16 5.30 -6.29
N LYS A 373 -9.68 4.70 -7.38
CA LYS A 373 -10.26 5.50 -8.46
C LYS A 373 -11.34 6.42 -7.91
N GLN A 374 -11.40 7.65 -8.40
CA GLN A 374 -12.60 8.46 -8.36
C GLN A 374 -13.70 7.81 -9.20
N GLN A 375 -14.34 6.76 -8.67
CA GLN A 375 -15.77 6.91 -8.47
C GLN A 375 -15.93 7.82 -7.27
N VAL A 376 -16.81 8.81 -7.38
CA VAL A 376 -17.33 9.50 -6.19
C VAL A 376 -17.89 8.43 -5.26
N ALA A 377 -17.65 8.54 -3.96
CA ALA A 377 -18.27 7.67 -2.97
C ALA A 377 -19.75 8.08 -2.75
N THR A 378 -20.58 7.90 -3.79
CA THR A 378 -22.04 8.06 -3.77
C THR A 378 -22.64 6.94 -2.91
N GLY A 379 -22.53 7.08 -1.59
CA GLY A 379 -22.82 6.02 -0.64
C GLY A 379 -21.78 5.80 0.48
N ARG A 380 -21.20 6.86 1.06
CA ARG A 380 -21.40 6.98 2.52
C ARG A 380 -22.68 7.81 2.68
N ASP A 381 -23.66 7.31 3.43
CA ASP A 381 -24.88 8.07 3.66
C ASP A 381 -24.58 9.25 4.59
N LEU A 382 -24.65 10.46 4.04
CA LEU A 382 -24.38 11.69 4.80
C LEU A 382 -25.57 12.10 5.69
N ALA A 383 -26.67 11.35 5.71
CA ALA A 383 -27.70 11.49 6.75
C ALA A 383 -27.19 11.16 8.17
N GLN A 384 -25.99 10.56 8.29
CA GLN A 384 -25.28 10.24 9.54
C GLN A 384 -23.95 11.03 9.66
N TYR A 385 -23.89 12.24 9.08
CA TYR A 385 -22.70 13.10 9.10
C TYR A 385 -23.05 14.56 9.40
N ASP A 386 -22.31 15.16 10.34
CA ASP A 386 -22.27 16.60 10.53
C ASP A 386 -21.45 17.24 9.39
N ILE A 387 -22.02 18.24 8.71
CA ILE A 387 -21.47 18.81 7.47
C ILE A 387 -21.02 20.27 7.69
N TYR A 388 -19.73 20.52 7.52
CA TYR A 388 -19.11 21.83 7.72
C TYR A 388 -18.57 22.39 6.40
N THR A 389 -19.39 23.20 5.73
CA THR A 389 -19.07 23.87 4.46
C THR A 389 -19.46 25.35 4.50
N GLY A 390 -18.93 26.17 3.58
CA GLY A 390 -19.29 27.58 3.48
C GLY A 390 -19.03 28.34 4.80
N PRO A 391 -20.04 29.00 5.41
CA PRO A 391 -19.85 29.72 6.68
C PRO A 391 -19.56 28.79 7.87
N HIS A 392 -19.90 27.50 7.79
CA HIS A 392 -19.62 26.51 8.82
C HIS A 392 -18.18 25.99 8.77
N PHE A 393 -17.42 26.30 7.71
CA PHE A 393 -16.01 25.95 7.57
C PHE A 393 -15.10 27.17 7.84
N TYR A 394 -14.31 27.14 8.90
CA TYR A 394 -13.40 28.25 9.23
C TYR A 394 -11.97 28.01 8.74
N SER A 395 -11.35 26.87 9.07
CA SER A 395 -9.98 26.59 8.64
C SER A 395 -9.57 25.12 8.67
N LYS A 396 -8.58 24.77 7.81
CA LYS A 396 -7.71 23.59 7.91
C LYS A 396 -6.29 24.09 8.18
N ARG A 397 -5.61 23.56 9.20
CA ARG A 397 -4.29 24.03 9.67
C ARG A 397 -3.39 22.87 10.08
N ARG A 398 -2.08 22.99 9.88
CA ARG A 398 -1.08 22.04 10.42
C ARG A 398 -0.09 22.74 11.33
N TRP A 399 0.49 22.02 12.28
CA TRP A 399 1.52 22.57 13.15
C TRP A 399 2.86 22.68 12.40
N ASP A 400 3.54 23.82 12.56
CA ASP A 400 4.87 24.04 12.00
C ASP A 400 5.92 24.06 13.12
N LEU A 401 6.85 23.08 13.08
CA LEU A 401 7.88 22.93 14.13
C LEU A 401 8.91 24.06 14.13
N GLN A 402 9.20 24.66 12.97
CA GLN A 402 10.24 25.70 12.86
C GLN A 402 9.73 27.05 13.36
N GLN A 403 8.44 27.33 13.16
CA GLN A 403 7.78 28.57 13.57
C GLN A 403 7.01 28.46 14.89
N GLU A 404 6.98 27.27 15.51
CA GLU A 404 6.21 26.91 16.72
C GLU A 404 4.76 27.44 16.73
N LYS A 405 4.05 27.31 15.60
CA LYS A 405 2.67 27.81 15.42
C LYS A 405 1.90 26.98 14.39
N PHE A 406 0.58 27.16 14.34
CA PHE A 406 -0.22 26.68 13.23
C PHE A 406 -0.02 27.53 11.96
N ILE A 407 -0.01 26.86 10.80
CA ILE A 407 -0.06 27.48 9.47
C ILE A 407 -1.27 26.96 8.70
N LYS A 408 -1.89 27.83 7.88
CA LYS A 408 -3.06 27.47 7.08
C LYS A 408 -2.67 26.50 5.97
N VAL A 409 -3.41 25.41 5.86
CA VAL A 409 -3.30 24.43 4.78
C VAL A 409 -4.43 24.74 3.79
N PRO A 410 -4.14 24.95 2.50
CA PRO A 410 -5.18 25.04 1.48
C PRO A 410 -6.06 23.78 1.46
N LEU A 411 -7.33 23.94 1.14
CA LEU A 411 -8.17 22.81 0.73
C LEU A 411 -7.68 22.28 -0.63
N GLY A 412 -7.98 21.01 -0.92
CA GLY A 412 -7.70 20.41 -2.23
C GLY A 412 -8.50 21.07 -3.36
N GLU A 413 -8.09 20.86 -4.60
CA GLU A 413 -8.85 21.33 -5.76
C GLU A 413 -10.27 20.73 -5.76
N GLY A 414 -11.28 21.60 -5.86
CA GLY A 414 -12.70 21.21 -5.77
C GLY A 414 -13.24 20.99 -4.35
N VAL A 415 -12.40 21.04 -3.30
CA VAL A 415 -12.84 20.84 -1.90
C VAL A 415 -13.32 22.16 -1.28
N VAL A 416 -14.49 22.14 -0.64
CA VAL A 416 -15.16 23.32 -0.04
C VAL A 416 -15.39 23.22 1.47
N GLY A 417 -15.11 22.07 2.08
CA GLY A 417 -15.31 21.83 3.50
C GLY A 417 -15.01 20.40 3.93
N VAL A 418 -15.54 20.02 5.10
CA VAL A 418 -15.27 18.75 5.80
C VAL A 418 -16.55 18.23 6.44
N ALA A 419 -16.66 16.91 6.63
CA ALA A 419 -17.74 16.29 7.39
C ALA A 419 -17.22 15.21 8.33
N THR A 420 -17.91 15.03 9.46
CA THR A 420 -17.62 14.02 10.49
C THR A 420 -18.85 13.19 10.79
N GLY A 421 -18.69 11.89 11.04
CA GLY A 421 -19.82 11.03 11.42
C GLY A 421 -20.46 11.46 12.74
N ASP A 422 -21.75 11.18 12.89
CA ASP A 422 -22.52 11.43 14.12
C ASP A 422 -22.16 10.44 15.25
N TYR A 423 -21.87 9.17 14.92
CA TYR A 423 -21.39 8.16 15.86
C TYR A 423 -19.88 7.95 15.88
N THR A 424 -19.36 7.58 17.05
CA THR A 424 -17.99 7.10 17.23
C THR A 424 -17.87 5.65 16.78
N PHE A 425 -16.79 5.30 16.07
CA PHE A 425 -16.49 3.90 15.73
C PHE A 425 -15.37 3.31 16.61
N ALA A 426 -14.59 4.17 17.28
CA ALA A 426 -13.57 3.79 18.24
C ALA A 426 -13.37 4.89 19.30
N GLU A 427 -12.71 4.54 20.41
CA GLU A 427 -12.35 5.50 21.46
C GLU A 427 -10.97 5.21 22.06
N GLY A 428 -10.30 6.28 22.50
CA GLY A 428 -9.08 6.23 23.30
C GLY A 428 -9.31 6.72 24.72
N GLY A 429 -8.22 6.89 25.49
CA GLY A 429 -8.30 7.36 26.87
C GLY A 429 -8.78 8.81 27.02
N GLU A 430 -8.37 9.70 26.11
CA GLU A 430 -8.65 11.15 26.16
C GLU A 430 -9.56 11.64 25.02
N ARG A 431 -9.79 10.80 23.99
CA ARG A 431 -10.44 11.20 22.73
C ARG A 431 -11.41 10.15 22.19
N TYR A 432 -12.46 10.63 21.53
CA TYR A 432 -13.33 9.85 20.66
C TYR A 432 -12.77 9.83 19.22
N VAL A 433 -13.17 8.83 18.43
CA VAL A 433 -12.79 8.69 17.01
C VAL A 433 -14.02 8.51 16.14
N TYR A 434 -14.19 9.44 15.20
CA TYR A 434 -15.27 9.50 14.22
C TYR A 434 -14.72 9.27 12.81
N TYR A 435 -15.55 8.76 11.89
CA TYR A 435 -15.20 8.81 10.47
C TYR A 435 -15.20 10.26 9.97
N CYS A 436 -14.34 10.59 9.02
CA CYS A 436 -14.21 11.93 8.47
C CYS A 436 -14.02 11.88 6.94
N THR A 437 -14.44 12.93 6.24
CA THR A 437 -14.17 13.15 4.81
C THR A 437 -14.05 14.63 4.50
N GLU A 438 -13.28 15.00 3.47
CA GLU A 438 -13.43 16.31 2.84
C GLU A 438 -14.61 16.27 1.84
N LEU A 439 -15.19 17.43 1.53
CA LEU A 439 -16.40 17.55 0.68
C LEU A 439 -16.19 18.49 -0.52
N ASN A 440 -16.84 18.20 -1.65
CA ASN A 440 -16.92 19.10 -2.80
C ASN A 440 -18.15 20.04 -2.74
N SER A 441 -18.29 20.92 -3.73
CA SER A 441 -19.43 21.84 -3.88
C SER A 441 -20.80 21.17 -4.03
N SER A 442 -20.85 19.88 -4.33
CA SER A 442 -22.06 19.06 -4.42
C SER A 442 -22.37 18.30 -3.12
N ALA A 443 -21.62 18.59 -2.03
CA ALA A 443 -21.63 17.85 -0.77
C ALA A 443 -21.28 16.35 -0.90
N GLU A 444 -20.47 15.98 -1.90
CA GLU A 444 -19.98 14.60 -2.07
C GLU A 444 -18.61 14.42 -1.40
N ALA A 445 -18.36 13.21 -0.88
CA ALA A 445 -17.09 12.84 -0.26
C ALA A 445 -15.91 12.82 -1.27
N VAL A 446 -14.79 13.46 -0.91
CA VAL A 446 -13.60 13.62 -1.77
C VAL A 446 -12.32 13.30 -1.02
N GLY A 447 -11.34 12.76 -1.74
CA GLY A 447 -9.99 12.52 -1.24
C GLY A 447 -9.85 11.17 -0.55
N SER A 448 -8.88 11.08 0.36
CA SER A 448 -8.63 9.86 1.14
C SER A 448 -9.60 9.74 2.30
N LYS A 449 -9.92 8.50 2.70
CA LYS A 449 -10.67 8.20 3.93
C LYS A 449 -9.94 8.82 5.13
N LEU A 450 -10.61 9.67 5.91
CA LEU A 450 -10.05 10.30 7.11
C LEU A 450 -10.74 9.76 8.36
N ILE A 451 -10.07 9.93 9.50
CA ILE A 451 -10.67 9.84 10.83
C ILE A 451 -10.54 11.21 11.52
N ALA A 452 -11.57 11.61 12.26
CA ALA A 452 -11.55 12.78 13.12
C ALA A 452 -11.42 12.32 14.59
N LYS A 453 -10.64 13.06 15.36
CA LYS A 453 -10.37 12.81 16.78
C LYS A 453 -10.71 14.05 17.60
N GLU A 454 -11.50 13.83 18.64
CA GLU A 454 -12.17 14.85 19.43
C GLU A 454 -11.98 14.58 20.92
N SER A 455 -11.82 15.60 21.76
CA SER A 455 -11.66 15.41 23.21
C SER A 455 -12.92 14.86 23.88
N LYS A 456 -12.74 13.94 24.83
CA LYS A 456 -13.83 13.47 25.71
C LYS A 456 -14.21 14.48 26.81
N TYR A 457 -13.40 15.52 26.99
CA TYR A 457 -13.49 16.46 28.11
C TYR A 457 -14.19 17.76 27.68
N GLU A 458 -15.27 18.13 28.36
CA GLU A 458 -16.15 19.24 27.97
C GLU A 458 -15.42 20.60 28.00
N GLU A 459 -14.45 20.76 28.89
CA GLU A 459 -13.56 21.92 28.98
C GLU A 459 -12.76 22.15 27.68
N HIS A 460 -12.41 21.08 26.95
CA HIS A 460 -11.75 21.17 25.65
C HIS A 460 -12.72 21.29 24.46
N LEU A 461 -14.04 21.32 24.71
CA LEU A 461 -15.10 21.61 23.74
C LEU A 461 -15.69 23.03 23.92
N ARG A 462 -15.18 23.79 24.89
CA ARG A 462 -15.59 25.17 25.18
C ARG A 462 -14.54 26.15 24.67
N HIS A 463 -14.92 27.02 23.74
CA HIS A 463 -14.02 27.98 23.10
C HIS A 463 -14.25 29.41 23.60
N THR A 464 -13.16 30.12 23.91
CA THR A 464 -13.22 31.56 24.26
C THR A 464 -13.25 32.41 22.98
N VAL A 465 -14.31 33.19 22.81
CA VAL A 465 -14.47 34.19 21.75
C VAL A 465 -14.51 35.57 22.38
N LYS A 466 -13.84 36.56 21.77
CA LYS A 466 -13.85 37.95 22.25
C LYS A 466 -15.15 38.65 21.86
N GLU A 467 -15.47 39.76 22.52
CA GLU A 467 -16.64 40.62 22.22
C GLU A 467 -16.75 41.04 20.74
N ASN A 468 -15.63 41.13 20.03
CA ASN A 468 -15.58 41.45 18.60
C ASN A 468 -15.66 40.23 17.66
N GLY A 469 -16.08 39.07 18.16
CA GLY A 469 -16.20 37.82 17.40
C GLY A 469 -14.88 37.11 17.06
N SER A 470 -13.72 37.64 17.48
CA SER A 470 -12.44 36.97 17.20
C SER A 470 -12.13 35.84 18.19
N ILE A 471 -11.69 34.70 17.65
CA ILE A 471 -11.32 33.49 18.39
C ILE A 471 -10.07 33.78 19.25
N VAL A 472 -10.06 33.33 20.50
CA VAL A 472 -8.86 33.40 21.36
C VAL A 472 -8.01 32.15 21.18
N GLU A 473 -6.82 32.34 20.60
CA GLU A 473 -5.86 31.26 20.34
C GLU A 473 -4.58 31.47 21.17
N ASP A 474 -4.68 31.36 22.50
CA ASP A 474 -3.52 31.48 23.40
C ASP A 474 -2.93 30.10 23.74
N LEU A 475 -1.63 29.93 23.44
CA LEU A 475 -0.86 28.73 23.78
C LEU A 475 -0.35 28.72 25.24
N LYS A 476 -0.52 29.82 25.98
CA LYS A 476 -0.12 29.97 27.39
C LYS A 476 -1.21 29.52 28.36
N ASP A 477 -2.47 29.62 27.96
CA ASP A 477 -3.60 29.02 28.67
C ASP A 477 -3.56 27.51 28.41
N HIS A 478 -3.02 26.77 29.39
CA HIS A 478 -2.79 25.33 29.30
C HIS A 478 -4.05 24.47 29.45
N ASP A 479 -5.20 25.08 29.73
CA ASP A 479 -6.47 24.37 29.95
C ASP A 479 -7.48 24.67 28.82
N SER A 480 -7.21 25.69 28.00
CA SER A 480 -7.99 26.00 26.79
C SER A 480 -8.05 24.85 25.76
N ALA A 481 -9.21 24.72 25.10
CA ALA A 481 -9.44 23.84 23.94
C ALA A 481 -8.35 23.99 22.85
N PHE A 482 -7.96 25.23 22.53
CA PHE A 482 -6.92 25.49 21.54
C PHE A 482 -5.56 24.91 21.95
N SER A 483 -5.14 25.10 23.21
CA SER A 483 -3.86 24.57 23.68
C SER A 483 -3.84 23.04 23.74
N TYR A 484 -4.99 22.39 23.98
CA TYR A 484 -5.12 20.94 23.95
C TYR A 484 -4.78 20.38 22.56
N TYR A 485 -5.49 20.82 21.52
CA TYR A 485 -5.22 20.37 20.16
C TYR A 485 -3.85 20.86 19.63
N ALA A 486 -3.40 22.06 20.01
CA ALA A 486 -2.05 22.54 19.68
C ALA A 486 -0.94 21.64 20.25
N ARG A 487 -1.09 21.19 21.51
CA ARG A 487 -0.16 20.23 22.13
C ARG A 487 -0.17 18.90 21.37
N PHE A 488 -1.33 18.37 21.00
CA PHE A 488 -1.42 17.12 20.23
C PHE A 488 -0.71 17.22 18.87
N CYS A 489 -1.05 18.21 18.05
CA CYS A 489 -0.42 18.39 16.72
C CYS A 489 1.10 18.62 16.83
N ARG A 490 1.54 19.35 17.87
CA ARG A 490 2.96 19.52 18.19
C ARG A 490 3.65 18.20 18.56
N VAL A 491 3.01 17.35 19.37
CA VAL A 491 3.54 16.05 19.80
C VAL A 491 3.74 15.11 18.62
N LEU A 492 2.74 14.98 17.75
CA LEU A 492 2.83 14.12 16.56
C LEU A 492 3.94 14.60 15.60
N ALA A 493 4.04 15.92 15.37
CA ALA A 493 5.09 16.49 14.54
C ALA A 493 6.51 16.30 15.16
N GLU A 494 6.69 16.54 16.46
CA GLU A 494 7.98 16.30 17.13
C GLU A 494 8.37 14.82 17.09
N ALA A 495 7.40 13.89 17.20
CA ALA A 495 7.63 12.46 17.06
C ALA A 495 8.01 12.05 15.63
N GLN A 496 7.37 12.62 14.61
CA GLN A 496 7.74 12.43 13.20
C GLN A 496 9.18 12.89 12.92
N SER A 497 9.57 14.07 13.41
CA SER A 497 10.94 14.58 13.25
C SER A 497 12.00 13.64 13.88
N LEU A 498 11.67 13.01 15.02
CA LEU A 498 12.50 12.00 15.67
C LEU A 498 12.50 10.66 14.91
N ALA A 499 11.38 10.24 14.33
CA ALA A 499 11.28 9.05 13.50
C ALA A 499 12.15 9.16 12.24
N GLU A 500 12.17 10.33 11.59
CA GLU A 500 13.10 10.58 10.48
C GLU A 500 14.57 10.54 10.90
N LEU A 501 14.91 11.05 12.09
CA LEU A 501 16.28 10.95 12.62
C LEU A 501 16.68 9.48 12.87
N PHE A 502 15.73 8.64 13.30
CA PHE A 502 15.93 7.21 13.45
C PHE A 502 16.10 6.51 12.09
N ASN A 503 15.21 6.77 11.13
CA ASN A 503 15.30 6.22 9.77
C ASN A 503 16.63 6.60 9.09
N ARG A 504 17.07 7.86 9.24
CA ARG A 504 18.40 8.32 8.80
C ARG A 504 19.54 7.60 9.52
N ARG A 505 19.42 7.32 10.83
CA ARG A 505 20.43 6.58 11.60
C ARG A 505 20.49 5.08 11.27
N LEU A 506 19.38 4.44 10.92
CA LEU A 506 19.34 3.03 10.51
C LEU A 506 20.19 2.74 9.28
N ASN A 507 20.28 3.73 8.36
CA ASN A 507 20.93 3.66 7.06
C ASN A 507 20.64 2.33 6.33
N SER A 508 19.36 1.94 6.33
CA SER A 508 18.89 0.63 5.89
C SER A 508 18.04 0.76 4.63
N PRO A 509 18.26 -0.07 3.59
CA PRO A 509 17.40 -0.09 2.40
C PRO A 509 16.09 -0.88 2.63
N ARG A 510 15.81 -1.35 3.86
CA ARG A 510 14.61 -2.13 4.19
C ARG A 510 13.44 -1.21 4.59
N PRO A 511 12.35 -1.14 3.81
CA PRO A 511 11.19 -0.32 4.19
C PRO A 511 10.45 -0.86 5.41
N GLU A 512 10.52 -2.18 5.65
CA GLU A 512 9.90 -2.88 6.78
C GLU A 512 10.33 -2.36 8.18
N TRP A 513 11.40 -1.57 8.26
CA TRP A 513 11.94 -0.95 9.49
C TRP A 513 11.76 0.57 9.55
N SER A 514 11.20 1.20 8.52
CA SER A 514 10.93 2.64 8.51
C SER A 514 9.78 2.98 9.46
N LEU A 515 9.92 4.07 10.22
CA LEU A 515 8.84 4.61 11.05
C LEU A 515 8.34 5.93 10.48
N HIS A 516 7.02 6.06 10.33
CA HIS A 516 6.34 7.24 9.82
C HIS A 516 5.15 7.55 10.71
N PHE A 517 5.17 8.68 11.42
CA PHE A 517 3.95 9.19 12.06
C PHE A 517 3.10 9.91 10.99
N LEU A 518 1.78 9.75 11.08
CA LEU A 518 0.85 10.45 10.19
C LEU A 518 0.99 11.97 10.31
N ASP A 519 0.70 12.69 9.22
CA ASP A 519 0.41 14.13 9.30
C ASP A 519 -0.99 14.31 9.92
N THR A 520 -1.16 15.36 10.72
CA THR A 520 -2.45 15.69 11.33
C THR A 520 -2.80 17.15 11.14
N VAL A 521 -4.04 17.40 10.76
CA VAL A 521 -4.59 18.73 10.54
C VAL A 521 -5.61 19.05 11.62
N LEU A 522 -5.49 20.25 12.19
CA LEU A 522 -6.53 20.86 12.99
C LEU A 522 -7.58 21.47 12.04
N TYR A 523 -8.80 20.97 12.09
CA TYR A 523 -9.95 21.64 11.54
C TYR A 523 -10.52 22.64 12.55
N THR A 524 -11.19 23.66 12.03
CA THR A 524 -11.95 24.63 12.82
C THR A 524 -13.25 24.87 12.08
N VAL A 525 -14.37 24.60 12.75
CA VAL A 525 -15.70 24.59 12.17
C VAL A 525 -16.68 25.33 13.08
N TRP A 526 -17.83 25.70 12.55
CA TRP A 526 -18.94 26.31 13.30
C TRP A 526 -20.18 25.44 13.17
N ASP A 527 -20.71 25.04 14.31
CA ASP A 527 -21.77 24.05 14.47
C ASP A 527 -22.91 24.64 15.31
N ASP A 528 -24.06 24.83 14.69
CA ASP A 528 -25.28 25.37 15.30
C ASP A 528 -26.31 24.27 15.65
N SER A 529 -25.94 22.98 15.57
CA SER A 529 -26.79 21.86 16.00
C SER A 529 -27.00 21.79 17.51
N GLY A 530 -26.10 22.44 18.28
CA GLY A 530 -26.01 22.31 19.73
C GLY A 530 -25.04 21.22 20.21
N ARG A 531 -24.36 20.50 19.31
CA ARG A 531 -23.32 19.50 19.64
C ARG A 531 -22.18 20.09 20.49
N TYR A 532 -21.82 21.36 20.29
CA TYR A 532 -20.71 22.03 20.97
C TYR A 532 -21.17 23.23 21.81
N PRO A 533 -20.76 23.36 23.10
CA PRO A 533 -21.19 24.43 23.99
C PRO A 533 -20.91 25.87 23.49
N SER A 534 -19.94 26.06 22.60
CA SER A 534 -19.54 27.36 22.04
C SER A 534 -19.91 27.56 20.57
N ALA A 535 -20.60 26.61 19.93
CA ALA A 535 -20.82 26.47 18.47
C ALA A 535 -19.54 26.37 17.62
N LEU A 536 -18.55 27.22 17.85
CA LEU A 536 -17.18 27.02 17.37
C LEU A 536 -16.61 25.72 17.96
N ALA A 537 -16.01 24.88 17.09
CA ALA A 537 -15.43 23.59 17.43
C ALA A 537 -14.03 23.38 16.83
N TYR A 538 -13.22 22.55 17.50
CA TYR A 538 -11.94 22.02 17.04
C TYR A 538 -11.97 20.49 17.05
N PHE A 539 -11.52 19.87 15.97
CA PHE A 539 -11.13 18.45 15.93
C PHE A 539 -9.88 18.28 15.08
N THR A 540 -9.11 17.23 15.36
CA THR A 540 -7.92 16.86 14.57
C THR A 540 -8.22 15.70 13.65
N ALA A 541 -7.79 15.77 12.40
CA ALA A 541 -7.97 14.68 11.44
C ALA A 541 -6.65 14.13 10.90
N GLU A 542 -6.68 12.87 10.51
CA GLU A 542 -5.57 12.10 9.94
C GLU A 542 -6.12 10.99 9.01
N LEU A 543 -5.25 10.28 8.30
CA LEU A 543 -5.65 9.19 7.40
C LEU A 543 -6.21 7.98 8.16
N GLU A 544 -7.25 7.35 7.61
CA GLU A 544 -7.76 6.05 8.10
C GLU A 544 -6.70 4.94 7.84
N LEU A 545 -6.29 4.22 8.90
CA LEU A 545 -5.24 3.19 8.82
C LEU A 545 -5.82 1.79 8.54
N GLU A 546 -5.71 1.33 7.29
CA GLU A 546 -6.12 -0.03 6.89
C GLU A 546 -5.11 -1.10 7.37
N GLY A 547 -5.43 -1.82 8.45
CA GLY A 547 -4.66 -3.00 8.89
C GLY A 547 -4.88 -3.40 10.36
N LYS A 548 -4.05 -4.32 10.89
CA LYS A 548 -4.08 -4.72 12.31
C LYS A 548 -3.44 -3.62 13.17
N PHE A 549 -4.27 -2.71 13.68
CA PHE A 549 -3.83 -1.70 14.64
C PHE A 549 -3.19 -2.39 15.86
N THR A 550 -1.98 -1.98 16.19
CA THR A 550 -1.11 -2.62 17.18
C THR A 550 -0.48 -1.55 18.06
N LYS A 551 -0.42 -1.79 19.37
CA LYS A 551 0.38 -1.00 20.32
C LYS A 551 1.62 -1.79 20.72
N TRP A 552 2.81 -1.24 20.48
CA TRP A 552 4.08 -1.90 20.76
C TRP A 552 4.64 -1.54 22.15
N ASN A 553 4.43 -0.32 22.63
CA ASN A 553 4.66 0.07 24.02
C ASN A 553 3.62 1.09 24.48
N ASN A 554 3.53 1.38 25.78
CA ASN A 554 2.59 2.36 26.32
C ASN A 554 3.26 3.46 27.16
N ASN A 555 2.53 4.56 27.39
CA ASN A 555 2.99 5.66 28.26
C ASN A 555 3.12 5.29 29.75
N GLY A 556 2.78 4.06 30.14
CA GLY A 556 2.91 3.51 31.50
C GLY A 556 4.20 2.71 31.72
N GLY A 557 4.99 2.48 30.68
CA GLY A 557 6.21 1.67 30.75
C GLY A 557 6.03 0.19 30.40
N ASN A 558 4.88 -0.24 29.87
CA ASN A 558 4.76 -1.60 29.32
C ASN A 558 5.38 -1.68 27.92
N VAL A 559 6.16 -2.73 27.69
CA VAL A 559 6.86 -3.03 26.43
C VAL A 559 6.41 -4.41 25.95
N ARG A 560 5.82 -4.50 24.75
CA ARG A 560 5.44 -5.79 24.13
C ARG A 560 6.72 -6.55 23.75
N ARG A 561 6.86 -7.78 24.26
CA ARG A 561 8.02 -8.65 24.03
C ARG A 561 7.80 -9.54 22.80
N SER A 562 8.88 -9.86 22.10
CA SER A 562 8.94 -11.01 21.19
C SER A 562 8.87 -12.31 22.00
N GLN A 563 8.02 -13.25 21.58
CA GLN A 563 7.83 -14.54 22.26
C GLN A 563 8.70 -15.64 21.65
N PRO A 564 9.48 -16.39 22.45
CA PRO A 564 10.03 -17.69 22.06
C PRO A 564 9.03 -18.82 22.41
N ALA A 565 8.88 -19.80 21.53
CA ALA A 565 7.88 -20.86 21.67
C ALA A 565 8.13 -21.79 22.88
N SER A 566 7.06 -22.22 23.56
CA SER A 566 7.09 -23.25 24.61
C SER A 566 5.78 -24.05 24.66
N SER A 567 5.83 -25.28 25.20
CA SER A 567 4.79 -26.31 25.00
C SER A 567 3.62 -26.25 26.00
N PRO A 568 2.41 -26.69 25.61
CA PRO A 568 1.22 -26.67 26.48
C PRO A 568 1.15 -27.85 27.46
N ALA A 569 0.42 -27.62 28.56
CA ALA A 569 -0.01 -28.62 29.54
C ALA A 569 -1.52 -28.93 29.38
N PRO A 570 -2.06 -30.06 29.91
CA PRO A 570 -3.40 -30.53 29.55
C PRO A 570 -4.55 -29.70 30.18
N PRO A 571 -5.74 -29.71 29.55
CA PRO A 571 -6.86 -28.84 29.93
C PRO A 571 -7.69 -29.40 31.10
N ASN A 572 -8.42 -28.51 31.79
CA ASN A 572 -9.57 -28.88 32.60
C ASN A 572 -10.80 -28.04 32.20
N LYS A 573 -12.00 -28.56 32.47
CA LYS A 573 -13.29 -28.00 32.05
C LYS A 573 -14.00 -27.36 33.26
N ASP A 574 -14.65 -26.21 33.08
CA ASP A 574 -16.10 -26.06 33.35
C ASP A 574 -16.64 -24.62 33.22
N LYS A 575 -17.93 -24.56 32.83
CA LYS A 575 -18.91 -23.46 32.97
C LYS A 575 -18.81 -22.20 32.07
N PRO A 576 -19.93 -21.45 31.88
CA PRO A 576 -20.13 -20.66 30.65
C PRO A 576 -20.65 -19.20 30.82
N ALA A 577 -20.71 -18.51 29.68
CA ALA A 577 -21.69 -17.47 29.28
C ALA A 577 -21.59 -16.03 29.85
N PHE A 578 -21.38 -15.09 28.90
CA PHE A 578 -21.88 -13.71 28.85
C PHE A 578 -21.44 -12.68 29.91
N SER A 579 -20.32 -12.00 29.62
CA SER A 579 -20.17 -10.55 29.75
C SER A 579 -19.22 -10.06 28.66
N LEU A 580 -19.55 -8.99 27.93
CA LEU A 580 -18.66 -8.43 26.89
C LEU A 580 -18.01 -7.15 27.42
N SER A 581 -16.83 -7.29 28.01
CA SER A 581 -16.05 -6.19 28.57
C SER A 581 -14.56 -6.53 28.58
N ALA A 582 -13.71 -5.52 28.32
CA ALA A 582 -12.25 -5.59 28.31
C ALA A 582 -11.59 -6.39 27.16
N ILE A 583 -10.32 -6.08 26.94
CA ILE A 583 -9.44 -6.64 25.91
C ILE A 583 -8.63 -7.80 26.52
N THR A 584 -8.63 -8.97 25.87
CA THR A 584 -7.71 -10.09 26.14
C THR A 584 -7.26 -10.76 24.83
N GLU A 585 -6.22 -11.58 24.91
CA GLU A 585 -5.32 -11.92 23.79
C GLU A 585 -5.53 -13.34 23.21
N ASP A 586 -5.25 -13.49 21.91
CA ASP A 586 -4.89 -14.72 21.15
C ASP A 586 -5.84 -15.96 21.22
N GLU A 587 -5.71 -17.02 20.40
CA GLU A 587 -4.92 -17.24 19.16
C GLU A 587 -5.89 -17.37 17.94
N GLU A 588 -5.90 -18.28 16.95
CA GLU A 588 -5.04 -19.39 16.47
C GLU A 588 -4.76 -19.23 14.95
N GLY A 589 -3.71 -19.85 14.40
CA GLY A 589 -3.54 -20.00 12.95
C GLY A 589 -2.26 -20.71 12.52
N SER A 590 -2.38 -21.96 12.05
CA SER A 590 -1.25 -22.87 11.79
C SER A 590 -0.34 -22.48 10.62
N ASP A 591 0.98 -22.59 10.80
CA ASP A 591 1.97 -22.81 9.72
C ASP A 591 3.23 -23.53 10.24
N GLU A 592 4.02 -24.14 9.34
CA GLU A 592 5.18 -24.97 9.69
C GLU A 592 6.44 -24.16 10.05
N ALA A 593 7.17 -24.58 11.09
CA ALA A 593 8.26 -23.81 11.68
C ALA A 593 9.63 -24.04 11.01
N ASN A 594 10.42 -22.96 10.88
CA ASN A 594 11.84 -23.01 10.53
C ASN A 594 12.65 -22.05 11.42
N THR A 595 13.76 -22.51 11.99
CA THR A 595 14.42 -21.82 13.12
C THR A 595 15.48 -20.81 12.69
N VAL A 596 15.47 -19.61 13.30
CA VAL A 596 16.41 -18.52 13.02
C VAL A 596 17.11 -18.08 14.32
N GLY A 597 18.41 -17.76 14.24
CA GLY A 597 19.27 -17.54 15.41
C GLY A 597 19.02 -16.23 16.19
N ALA A 598 19.38 -16.25 17.48
CA ALA A 598 19.00 -15.26 18.51
C ALA A 598 19.53 -13.82 18.35
N ASP A 599 20.35 -13.53 17.34
CA ASP A 599 20.83 -12.17 17.01
C ASP A 599 20.18 -11.57 15.74
N ALA A 600 19.22 -12.26 15.14
CA ALA A 600 18.42 -11.71 14.04
C ALA A 600 17.48 -10.61 14.55
N ILE A 601 17.61 -9.40 13.98
CA ILE A 601 16.70 -8.27 14.22
C ILE A 601 15.29 -8.67 13.78
N GLN A 602 14.33 -8.62 14.71
CA GLN A 602 12.92 -8.81 14.43
C GLN A 602 12.25 -7.48 14.04
N VAL A 603 11.05 -7.54 13.47
CA VAL A 603 10.25 -6.34 13.17
C VAL A 603 9.86 -5.64 14.47
N GLU A 604 9.42 -6.42 15.46
CA GLU A 604 8.98 -6.00 16.80
C GLU A 604 10.08 -5.31 17.61
N ASP A 605 11.35 -5.46 17.22
CA ASP A 605 12.47 -4.76 17.86
C ASP A 605 12.47 -3.26 17.57
N VAL A 606 11.95 -2.86 16.40
CA VAL A 606 12.09 -1.51 15.85
C VAL A 606 11.37 -0.44 16.70
N PRO A 607 10.10 -0.60 17.12
CA PRO A 607 9.41 0.38 17.97
C PRO A 607 10.07 0.62 19.35
N GLN A 608 10.67 -0.43 19.93
CA GLN A 608 11.32 -0.34 21.24
C GLN A 608 12.69 0.34 21.12
N ALA A 609 13.44 -0.01 20.08
CA ALA A 609 14.70 0.64 19.75
C ALA A 609 14.51 2.11 19.34
N PHE A 610 13.39 2.45 18.69
CA PHE A 610 13.00 3.83 18.43
C PHE A 610 12.79 4.62 19.72
N SER A 611 11.97 4.10 20.64
CA SER A 611 11.70 4.75 21.92
C SER A 611 13.00 5.02 22.71
N HIS A 612 13.90 4.03 22.80
CA HIS A 612 15.24 4.15 23.39
C HIS A 612 16.13 5.16 22.63
N PHE A 613 16.14 5.14 21.29
CA PHE A 613 16.87 6.09 20.46
C PHE A 613 16.44 7.54 20.72
N THR A 614 15.14 7.82 20.88
CA THR A 614 14.67 9.20 21.11
C THR A 614 15.24 9.80 22.40
N HIS A 615 15.38 8.98 23.45
CA HIS A 615 16.05 9.38 24.69
C HIS A 615 17.55 9.62 24.48
N SER A 616 18.24 8.72 23.79
CA SER A 616 19.67 8.84 23.49
C SER A 616 19.99 10.07 22.62
N VAL A 617 19.31 10.23 21.48
CA VAL A 617 19.57 11.31 20.51
C VAL A 617 19.18 12.70 21.03
N THR A 618 18.25 12.79 21.99
CA THR A 618 17.90 14.07 22.65
C THR A 618 18.72 14.35 23.93
N ASN A 619 19.73 13.52 24.22
CA ASN A 619 20.56 13.58 25.43
C ASN A 619 19.73 13.59 26.72
N GLY A 620 18.81 12.63 26.83
CA GLY A 620 17.95 12.41 28.00
C GLY A 620 16.81 13.43 28.19
N LYS A 621 16.48 14.23 27.16
CA LYS A 621 15.48 15.32 27.27
C LYS A 621 14.06 14.91 26.88
N ARG A 622 13.90 14.02 25.90
CA ARG A 622 12.59 13.55 25.38
C ARG A 622 12.61 12.03 25.21
N LEU A 623 11.51 11.37 25.53
CA LEU A 623 11.30 9.96 25.21
C LEU A 623 9.94 9.81 24.53
N VAL A 624 9.91 9.32 23.28
CA VAL A 624 8.68 8.97 22.57
C VAL A 624 8.27 7.57 22.99
N CYS A 625 7.00 7.42 23.38
CA CYS A 625 6.37 6.17 23.79
C CYS A 625 4.89 6.16 23.36
N ASP A 626 4.12 5.17 23.81
CA ASP A 626 2.77 4.90 23.29
C ASP A 626 2.77 4.59 21.78
N VAL A 627 3.88 3.98 21.30
CA VAL A 627 4.09 3.71 19.88
C VAL A 627 3.04 2.71 19.38
N GLN A 628 2.14 3.19 18.53
CA GLN A 628 0.94 2.49 18.06
C GLN A 628 0.57 2.88 16.63
N GLY A 629 -0.10 1.97 15.92
CA GLY A 629 -0.49 2.14 14.52
C GLY A 629 -0.54 0.81 13.76
N VAL A 630 -0.31 0.83 12.46
CA VAL A 630 -0.29 -0.36 11.59
C VAL A 630 1.13 -0.58 11.06
N TRP A 631 1.58 -1.84 11.02
CA TRP A 631 2.80 -2.23 10.31
C TRP A 631 2.47 -3.05 9.06
N ASN A 632 3.23 -2.84 7.99
CA ASN A 632 3.35 -3.80 6.89
C ASN A 632 4.75 -3.75 6.25
N SER A 633 5.09 -4.78 5.46
CA SER A 633 6.44 -4.94 4.88
C SER A 633 6.79 -3.96 3.74
N VAL A 634 5.85 -3.13 3.28
CA VAL A 634 6.01 -2.20 2.14
C VAL A 634 6.11 -0.75 2.63
N ASP A 635 5.22 -0.35 3.54
CA ASP A 635 5.14 1.02 4.05
C ASP A 635 5.90 1.18 5.40
N GLY A 636 6.29 0.07 6.04
CA GLY A 636 6.91 0.05 7.36
C GLY A 636 5.88 0.24 8.48
N PHE A 637 6.23 1.02 9.50
CA PHE A 637 5.36 1.37 10.61
C PHE A 637 4.66 2.71 10.33
N MET A 638 3.36 2.65 10.03
CA MET A 638 2.47 3.81 9.94
C MET A 638 1.86 4.06 11.32
N LEU A 639 2.33 5.10 12.00
CA LEU A 639 2.09 5.35 13.42
C LEU A 639 1.20 6.57 13.67
N THR A 640 0.52 6.57 14.82
CA THR A 640 -0.27 7.69 15.31
C THR A 640 -0.25 7.77 16.84
N ASP A 641 -0.83 8.83 17.41
CA ASP A 641 -1.01 9.06 18.84
C ASP A 641 0.21 8.77 19.75
N PRO A 642 1.43 9.26 19.45
CA PRO A 642 2.57 9.11 20.34
C PRO A 642 2.40 9.97 21.61
N VAL A 643 3.09 9.56 22.67
CA VAL A 643 3.28 10.36 23.89
C VAL A 643 4.76 10.71 24.03
N ILE A 644 5.06 11.99 24.32
CA ILE A 644 6.42 12.44 24.62
C ILE A 644 6.53 12.73 26.13
N HIS A 645 7.36 11.95 26.82
CA HIS A 645 7.79 12.30 28.18
C HIS A 645 8.92 13.33 28.12
N TYR A 646 8.86 14.37 28.96
CA TYR A 646 9.86 15.46 29.00
C TYR A 646 10.64 15.55 30.32
N ARG A 647 11.97 15.63 30.23
CA ARG A 647 12.83 15.92 31.39
C ARG A 647 12.98 17.42 31.54
N SER A 648 12.26 18.02 32.48
CA SER A 648 12.42 19.44 32.83
C SER A 648 13.85 19.73 33.30
N ALA A 649 14.38 20.90 32.93
CA ALA A 649 15.70 21.35 33.34
C ALA A 649 15.75 21.91 34.78
N GLN A 650 14.60 22.21 35.40
CA GLN A 650 14.51 22.70 36.78
C GLN A 650 14.01 21.60 37.72
N PRO A 651 14.81 21.14 38.71
CA PRO A 651 14.37 20.20 39.72
C PRO A 651 13.07 20.66 40.42
N GLY A 652 12.20 19.71 40.76
CA GLY A 652 10.88 19.99 41.36
C GLY A 652 9.80 20.50 40.40
N THR A 653 10.14 21.00 39.20
CA THR A 653 9.13 21.51 38.26
C THR A 653 8.47 20.40 37.43
N SER A 654 7.34 19.87 37.93
CA SER A 654 6.50 18.91 37.21
C SER A 654 5.65 19.57 36.08
N ARG A 655 6.23 20.50 35.31
CA ARG A 655 5.54 21.15 34.20
C ARG A 655 5.46 20.18 33.01
N ARG A 656 4.37 19.40 32.96
CA ARG A 656 4.03 18.45 31.89
C ARG A 656 3.96 19.19 30.56
N LYS A 657 5.04 19.16 29.77
CA LYS A 657 5.21 20.02 28.60
C LYS A 657 4.25 19.61 27.48
N TYR A 658 3.99 18.31 27.37
CA TYR A 658 3.25 17.72 26.26
C TYR A 658 1.81 17.28 26.62
N GLY A 659 1.25 17.78 27.74
CA GLY A 659 -0.13 17.49 28.16
C GLY A 659 -0.22 16.46 29.30
N ALA A 660 -1.42 15.97 29.61
CA ALA A 660 -1.66 15.10 30.77
C ALA A 660 -0.93 13.75 30.71
N THR A 661 -0.67 13.25 29.50
CA THR A 661 0.08 12.00 29.22
C THR A 661 1.58 12.11 29.47
N ASP A 662 2.16 13.31 29.54
CA ASP A 662 3.57 13.55 29.85
C ASP A 662 3.85 13.32 31.35
N LYS A 663 4.35 12.13 31.67
CA LYS A 663 4.77 11.71 33.03
C LYS A 663 6.24 12.07 33.30
N GLY A 664 6.86 12.84 32.42
CA GLY A 664 8.24 13.34 32.54
C GLY A 664 9.26 12.27 32.89
N LEU A 665 10.19 12.61 33.80
CA LEU A 665 11.25 11.71 34.26
C LEU A 665 10.73 10.39 34.84
N GLN A 666 9.55 10.37 35.48
CA GLN A 666 8.98 9.13 36.00
C GLN A 666 8.47 8.23 34.88
N GLY A 667 7.88 8.80 33.83
CA GLY A 667 7.52 8.06 32.61
C GLY A 667 8.74 7.46 31.90
N MET A 668 9.86 8.20 31.85
CA MET A 668 11.12 7.69 31.29
C MET A 668 11.66 6.48 32.07
N ARG A 669 11.70 6.58 33.41
CA ARG A 669 12.13 5.47 34.29
C ARG A 669 11.23 4.25 34.17
N LEU A 670 9.91 4.44 34.09
CA LEU A 670 8.98 3.34 33.89
C LEU A 670 9.25 2.59 32.57
N PHE A 671 9.53 3.30 31.47
CA PHE A 671 9.97 2.66 30.22
C PHE A 671 11.29 1.90 30.40
N PHE A 672 12.33 2.51 30.96
CA PHE A 672 13.63 1.85 31.12
C PHE A 672 13.64 0.69 32.12
N SER A 673 12.72 0.67 33.08
CA SER A 673 12.57 -0.45 34.04
C SER A 673 12.07 -1.76 33.41
N THR A 674 11.45 -1.70 32.23
CA THR A 674 10.95 -2.90 31.51
C THR A 674 11.62 -3.13 30.16
N HIS A 675 12.16 -2.07 29.54
CA HIS A 675 12.90 -2.13 28.28
C HIS A 675 14.12 -3.03 28.39
N LYS A 676 14.38 -3.80 27.34
CA LYS A 676 15.59 -4.61 27.20
C LYS A 676 16.19 -4.31 25.83
N CYS A 677 17.48 -4.00 25.81
CA CYS A 677 18.19 -3.71 24.56
C CYS A 677 18.19 -4.94 23.64
N ASN A 678 17.42 -4.84 22.56
CA ASN A 678 17.27 -5.88 21.57
C ASN A 678 18.36 -5.80 20.47
N ALA A 679 18.24 -6.60 19.41
CA ALA A 679 19.21 -6.60 18.32
C ALA A 679 19.27 -5.24 17.58
N MET A 680 18.14 -4.53 17.47
CA MET A 680 18.12 -3.19 16.86
C MET A 680 18.77 -2.12 17.76
N CYS A 681 18.55 -2.15 19.09
CA CYS A 681 19.25 -1.28 20.04
C CYS A 681 20.77 -1.45 19.94
N ARG A 682 21.24 -2.70 19.88
CA ARG A 682 22.66 -3.05 19.71
C ARG A 682 23.22 -2.57 18.36
N ARG A 683 22.49 -2.78 17.25
CA ARG A 683 22.85 -2.26 15.91
C ARG A 683 23.01 -0.73 15.90
N LEU A 684 22.18 -0.01 16.65
CA LEU A 684 22.18 1.45 16.72
C LEU A 684 23.23 2.03 17.69
N GLY A 685 23.94 1.18 18.43
CA GLY A 685 24.93 1.61 19.44
C GLY A 685 24.29 2.27 20.67
N LEU A 686 23.10 1.83 21.08
CA LEU A 686 22.37 2.44 22.20
C LEU A 686 22.72 1.78 23.54
N GLU A 687 23.30 2.57 24.45
CA GLU A 687 23.57 2.17 25.84
C GLU A 687 22.34 2.40 26.74
N LEU A 688 22.20 1.60 27.79
CA LEU A 688 21.16 1.82 28.82
C LEU A 688 21.55 3.03 29.70
N PRO A 689 20.66 4.01 29.94
CA PRO A 689 21.00 5.16 30.77
C PRO A 689 21.11 4.76 32.24
N THR A 690 22.26 4.99 32.85
CA THR A 690 22.54 4.64 34.25
C THR A 690 21.79 5.49 35.28
N ASP A 691 21.14 6.59 34.88
CA ASP A 691 20.27 7.42 35.73
C ASP A 691 18.75 7.15 35.56
N MET A 692 18.42 6.12 34.75
CA MET A 692 17.04 5.69 34.45
C MET A 692 16.72 4.25 34.90
N MET A 693 17.69 3.53 35.45
CA MET A 693 17.53 2.25 36.13
C MET A 693 17.40 2.45 37.65
#